data_AF-A0A8H8UFB5-F1
#
_entry.id   AF-A0A8H8UFB5-F1
#
_cell.length_a   1.000
_cell.length_b   1.000
_cell.length_c   1.000
_cell.angle_alpha   90.00
_cell.angle_beta   90.00
_cell.angle_gamma   90.00
#
_symmetry.space_group_name_H-M   'P 1'
#
loop_
_entity.id
_entity.type
_entity.pdbx_description
1 polymer ?
#
loop_
_entity_poly.entity_id
_entity_poly.type
_entity_poly.pdbx_seq_one_letter_code
_entity_poly.pdbx_strand_id
1 'polypeptide(L)'
;MTRKQVSDENYKGSRNNETSINFRVITHNIRYATEAPFKGEERWPIRCPRLCSELVFNSTSIPETFICLQEVLHSQLVDVQTSLNGSAFGEWDYIGVGRDDGKQAGEYSPIFYRPSIFHVKKWRTVWLSETPEKPSRGWDAASIRIVTIGIFVHAKTGKLVLVMSTHFDNEGAKSRKESAKLILSLISSEVMLEDFSVVLLAGDFNSPPDDGAYQVMTAPESAMEDIGVSIPEELRYGNEMTFTSFGHVDNTPSRIDFIFARKSDHVKYATYAVLANCFDDGVYSSDHRACEQSSNDCVVRSKARPMRTRNSKSSTNPNKNHSPIFDDSEFSINLPPVLPPDTQKDLLALHRRHKEFFGEDGPLETKRIHDIEQVQAASSLIEQRRISLLDGEELLSRFRLMAPCFPFVQIPQDTTVPSLSKSSPFLLLAILTSASIKDPPLYHQMDHEFRRVLSSKVIVEGQKSLDFLLGLLVYIACLAADLGLDRELPNLSNFNAIRTEGLIENDEFTKAAKRAYLGCYYLSSAYCQGFGKPNNLRYSNVMDVYGESLMDEELLSPVYSMVRLRRLNEKITELHANKQLSDDPHLDSLNAELNVQIFMNELQQWRDSIPDEIRSLRTPPTTSVMPALTHSVAYMALAERSVDLSIYSYELGFLRKPYRDHLRSQNNNAPIVQSHLTNCLDAAKRFFEYLLSLPEASLLGFTSVQWGLMVEATLVLSRLTFLMAANRGWDSNTTRTNIPLVMYLDCLCYRFQHLSSTKTSSEDVNHPRNPDVLYVFKMLLASVKKSYERRVANIKPESFVVQPGKAASIAMGHCPIMDPSLSAYLNSPKDSTYGGSSDLNEIGASEYQTSTTGTPLYHDLWATMTCNWAGEI
;
A
#
# COMPACT_ATOMS: atom_id res chain seq x y z
N MET A 1 -53.37 -55.91 -1.77
CA MET A 1 -52.30 -54.90 -1.70
C MET A 1 -52.94 -53.54 -1.63
N THR A 2 -52.90 -52.96 -0.43
CA THR A 2 -53.75 -51.89 0.07
C THR A 2 -53.27 -50.51 -0.33
N ARG A 3 -54.15 -49.77 -1.01
CA ARG A 3 -54.10 -48.32 -1.22
C ARG A 3 -54.90 -47.69 -0.05
N LYS A 4 -54.28 -46.85 0.78
CA LYS A 4 -54.97 -46.11 1.85
C LYS A 4 -54.56 -44.64 1.85
N GLN A 5 -55.59 -43.79 1.96
CA GLN A 5 -55.58 -42.34 2.13
C GLN A 5 -54.92 -41.89 3.45
N VAL A 6 -54.33 -40.69 3.45
CA VAL A 6 -54.10 -39.78 4.60
C VAL A 6 -53.98 -38.36 3.96
N SER A 7 -54.98 -37.47 3.96
CA SER A 7 -55.54 -36.56 5.00
C SER A 7 -54.58 -35.47 5.50
N ASP A 8 -54.90 -34.22 5.14
CA ASP A 8 -54.40 -32.97 5.72
C ASP A 8 -54.70 -32.88 7.23
N GLU A 9 -53.68 -32.67 8.07
CA GLU A 9 -53.82 -32.01 9.37
C GLU A 9 -52.53 -31.25 9.78
N ASN A 10 -52.70 -29.93 9.93
CA ASN A 10 -52.18 -29.09 11.02
C ASN A 10 -50.65 -29.01 11.28
N TYR A 11 -50.03 -28.07 10.56
CA TYR A 11 -48.80 -27.38 10.98
C TYR A 11 -49.11 -26.45 12.19
N LYS A 12 -49.11 -26.99 13.41
CA LYS A 12 -48.98 -26.18 14.64
C LYS A 12 -47.52 -26.16 15.08
N GLY A 13 -46.74 -25.28 14.43
CA GLY A 13 -45.43 -24.87 14.94
C GLY A 13 -45.59 -24.07 16.23
N SER A 14 -45.09 -24.65 17.32
CA SER A 14 -44.92 -24.01 18.63
C SER A 14 -44.20 -22.66 18.51
N ARG A 15 -44.88 -21.56 18.87
CA ARG A 15 -44.25 -20.26 19.11
C ARG A 15 -43.66 -20.24 20.52
N ASN A 16 -42.38 -20.57 20.64
CA ASN A 16 -41.51 -20.14 21.73
C ASN A 16 -40.22 -19.59 21.11
N ASN A 17 -40.24 -18.33 20.67
CA ASN A 17 -39.02 -17.62 20.28
C ASN A 17 -38.40 -16.98 21.54
N GLU A 18 -37.65 -17.76 22.32
CA GLU A 18 -36.62 -17.19 23.19
C GLU A 18 -35.39 -16.92 22.32
N THR A 19 -35.08 -15.65 22.04
CA THR A 19 -33.90 -15.27 21.26
C THR A 19 -32.69 -15.13 22.17
N SER A 20 -31.76 -16.08 22.10
CA SER A 20 -30.48 -16.02 22.81
C SER A 20 -29.49 -15.06 22.14
N ILE A 21 -28.57 -14.49 22.93
CA ILE A 21 -27.39 -13.74 22.43
C ILE A 21 -26.18 -14.61 22.70
N ASN A 22 -25.40 -14.89 21.66
CA ASN A 22 -24.05 -15.42 21.82
C ASN A 22 -23.10 -14.22 21.74
N PHE A 23 -22.21 -14.04 22.71
CA PHE A 23 -21.18 -13.01 22.69
C PHE A 23 -19.79 -13.56 23.04
N ARG A 24 -18.77 -12.78 22.73
CA ARG A 24 -17.38 -13.00 23.14
C ARG A 24 -16.80 -11.74 23.78
N VAL A 25 -15.94 -11.91 24.76
CA VAL A 25 -15.16 -10.82 25.35
C VAL A 25 -13.70 -11.17 25.29
N ILE A 26 -12.89 -10.23 24.81
CA ILE A 26 -11.43 -10.32 24.79
C ILE A 26 -10.90 -9.20 25.69
N THR A 27 -9.99 -9.51 26.60
CA THR A 27 -9.22 -8.52 27.36
C THR A 27 -7.73 -8.69 27.09
N HIS A 28 -7.04 -7.59 26.80
CA HIS A 28 -5.62 -7.64 26.48
C HIS A 28 -4.92 -6.30 26.81
N ASN A 29 -3.99 -6.33 27.77
CA ASN A 29 -3.01 -5.26 27.93
C ASN A 29 -2.00 -5.34 26.77
N ILE A 30 -1.93 -4.30 25.95
CA ILE A 30 -1.18 -4.32 24.68
C ILE A 30 0.23 -3.75 24.80
N ARG A 31 0.64 -3.34 26.01
CA ARG A 31 1.87 -2.62 26.33
C ARG A 31 1.99 -1.29 25.57
N TYR A 32 2.13 -0.18 26.29
CA TYR A 32 2.25 1.14 25.64
C TYR A 32 3.46 1.20 24.70
N ALA A 33 3.38 2.05 23.67
CA ALA A 33 4.44 2.22 22.68
C ALA A 33 5.63 3.00 23.27
N THR A 34 6.52 2.30 23.99
CA THR A 34 7.75 2.89 24.55
C THR A 34 8.78 3.23 23.46
N GLU A 35 9.51 4.34 23.64
CA GLU A 35 10.64 4.73 22.79
C GLU A 35 11.96 4.07 23.23
N ALA A 36 12.01 3.64 24.50
CA ALA A 36 13.16 2.99 25.13
C ALA A 36 12.78 1.56 25.55
N PRO A 37 12.74 0.60 24.61
CA PRO A 37 12.44 -0.79 24.93
C PRO A 37 13.56 -1.40 25.79
N PHE A 38 13.18 -2.29 26.71
CA PHE A 38 14.16 -3.13 27.42
C PHE A 38 14.44 -4.43 26.65
N LYS A 39 15.41 -5.21 27.12
CA LYS A 39 15.84 -6.44 26.45
C LYS A 39 14.68 -7.44 26.33
N GLY A 40 14.32 -7.78 25.09
CA GLY A 40 13.20 -8.69 24.77
C GLY A 40 11.90 -7.97 24.40
N GLU A 41 11.79 -6.66 24.67
CA GLU A 41 10.67 -5.84 24.20
C GLU A 41 10.97 -5.32 22.79
N GLU A 42 10.16 -5.74 21.82
CA GLU A 42 10.18 -5.13 20.49
C GLU A 42 9.35 -3.85 20.45
N ARG A 43 9.70 -2.94 19.52
CA ARG A 43 8.96 -1.69 19.36
C ARG A 43 7.54 -1.92 18.84
N TRP A 44 6.63 -1.01 19.15
CA TRP A 44 5.23 -1.08 18.74
C TRP A 44 5.01 -1.41 17.25
N PRO A 45 5.74 -0.84 16.26
CA PRO A 45 5.55 -1.19 14.85
C PRO A 45 5.82 -2.68 14.52
N ILE A 46 6.63 -3.36 15.33
CA ILE A 46 6.93 -4.79 15.20
C ILE A 46 5.86 -5.62 15.93
N ARG A 47 5.43 -5.17 17.11
CA ARG A 47 4.41 -5.85 17.93
C ARG A 47 2.98 -5.71 17.38
N CYS A 48 2.65 -4.55 16.83
CA CYS A 48 1.30 -4.16 16.42
C CYS A 48 0.68 -5.10 15.39
N PRO A 49 1.36 -5.51 14.29
CA PRO A 49 0.77 -6.44 13.33
C PRO A 49 0.38 -7.78 13.96
N ARG A 50 1.25 -8.35 14.79
CA ARG A 50 1.04 -9.61 15.50
C ARG A 50 -0.16 -9.53 16.46
N LEU A 51 -0.21 -8.46 17.26
CA LEU A 51 -1.31 -8.20 18.18
C LEU A 51 -2.64 -7.99 17.44
N CYS A 52 -2.62 -7.23 16.34
CA CYS A 52 -3.83 -6.97 15.56
C CYS A 52 -4.33 -8.22 14.84
N SER A 53 -3.45 -9.06 14.29
CA SER A 53 -3.82 -10.35 13.70
C SER A 53 -4.45 -11.28 14.73
N GLU A 54 -3.91 -11.33 15.95
CA GLU A 54 -4.49 -12.08 17.06
C GLU A 54 -5.92 -11.59 17.38
N LEU A 55 -6.11 -10.27 17.55
CA LEU A 55 -7.44 -9.69 17.82
C LEU A 55 -8.44 -9.95 16.69
N VAL A 56 -8.01 -9.86 15.42
CA VAL A 56 -8.86 -10.12 14.25
C VAL A 56 -9.24 -11.60 14.17
N PHE A 57 -8.28 -12.51 14.33
CA PHE A 57 -8.51 -13.94 14.30
C PHE A 57 -9.53 -14.36 15.36
N ASN A 58 -9.32 -13.91 16.59
CA ASN A 58 -10.16 -14.27 17.74
C ASN A 58 -11.53 -13.61 17.76
N SER A 59 -11.75 -12.56 16.97
CA SER A 59 -13.04 -11.86 16.89
C SER A 59 -13.83 -12.14 15.61
N THR A 60 -13.30 -12.97 14.71
CA THR A 60 -13.90 -13.29 13.41
C THR A 60 -15.12 -14.20 13.53
N SER A 61 -15.03 -15.26 14.33
CA SER A 61 -16.06 -16.31 14.40
C SER A 61 -17.32 -15.90 15.17
N ILE A 62 -17.23 -14.90 16.03
CA ILE A 62 -18.34 -14.40 16.86
C ILE A 62 -18.49 -12.89 16.62
N PRO A 63 -19.43 -12.47 15.76
CA PRO A 63 -19.63 -11.05 15.45
C PRO A 63 -19.95 -10.20 16.68
N GLU A 64 -20.69 -10.75 17.64
CA GLU A 64 -21.02 -10.16 18.95
C GLU A 64 -19.83 -10.15 19.93
N THR A 65 -18.66 -9.68 19.48
CA THR A 65 -17.45 -9.58 20.30
C THR A 65 -17.24 -8.17 20.86
N PHE A 66 -16.84 -8.08 22.13
CA PHE A 66 -16.25 -6.88 22.74
C PHE A 66 -14.75 -7.08 22.96
N ILE A 67 -13.93 -6.07 22.66
CA ILE A 67 -12.49 -6.10 22.93
C ILE A 67 -12.14 -4.97 23.90
N CYS A 68 -11.63 -5.33 25.07
CA CYS A 68 -11.23 -4.42 26.13
C CYS A 68 -9.70 -4.37 26.21
N LEU A 69 -9.10 -3.22 25.93
CA LEU A 69 -7.64 -3.07 25.91
C LEU A 69 -7.13 -2.18 27.04
N GLN A 70 -5.85 -2.31 27.38
CA GLN A 70 -5.16 -1.52 28.40
C GLN A 70 -3.80 -1.04 27.86
N GLU A 71 -3.27 0.03 28.46
CA GLU A 71 -2.02 0.73 28.04
C GLU A 71 -2.04 1.30 26.62
N VAL A 72 -3.22 1.56 26.07
CA VAL A 72 -3.36 2.00 24.69
C VAL A 72 -3.09 3.51 24.58
N LEU A 73 -1.98 3.93 23.99
CA LEU A 73 -1.80 5.34 23.59
C LEU A 73 -2.68 5.69 22.39
N HIS A 74 -2.96 6.98 22.17
CA HIS A 74 -3.84 7.41 21.07
C HIS A 74 -3.41 6.88 19.69
N SER A 75 -2.10 6.85 19.40
CA SER A 75 -1.56 6.27 18.16
C SER A 75 -1.86 4.76 18.06
N GLN A 76 -1.66 4.01 19.15
CA GLN A 76 -1.93 2.57 19.21
C GLN A 76 -3.43 2.28 19.08
N LEU A 77 -4.29 3.16 19.61
CA LEU A 77 -5.74 3.07 19.48
C LEU A 77 -6.15 3.16 18.00
N VAL A 78 -5.60 4.13 17.28
CA VAL A 78 -5.83 4.32 15.83
C VAL A 78 -5.29 3.13 15.04
N ASP A 79 -4.11 2.61 15.39
CA ASP A 79 -3.53 1.43 14.73
C ASP A 79 -4.40 0.17 14.91
N VAL A 80 -4.83 -0.10 16.14
CA VAL A 80 -5.71 -1.25 16.45
C VAL A 80 -7.07 -1.08 15.76
N GLN A 81 -7.69 0.10 15.82
CA GLN A 81 -8.97 0.35 15.13
C GLN A 81 -8.84 0.16 13.62
N THR A 82 -7.80 0.73 13.02
CA THR A 82 -7.53 0.60 11.58
C THR A 82 -7.36 -0.87 11.20
N SER A 83 -6.67 -1.66 12.02
CA SER A 83 -6.42 -3.07 11.76
C SER A 83 -7.67 -3.94 11.93
N LEU A 84 -8.46 -3.70 12.98
CA LEU A 84 -9.77 -4.33 13.17
C LEU A 84 -10.72 -4.03 12.00
N ASN A 85 -10.73 -2.79 11.49
CA ASN A 85 -11.53 -2.35 10.34
C ASN A 85 -11.00 -2.78 8.98
N GLY A 86 -9.73 -3.19 8.90
CA GLY A 86 -9.16 -3.90 7.76
C GLY A 86 -9.62 -5.36 7.65
N SER A 87 -10.42 -5.87 8.59
CA SER A 87 -11.00 -7.22 8.54
C SER A 87 -12.35 -7.28 7.81
N ALA A 88 -12.65 -8.42 7.19
CA ALA A 88 -13.82 -8.64 6.33
C ALA A 88 -15.19 -8.62 7.06
N PHE A 89 -15.20 -8.54 8.39
CA PHE A 89 -16.30 -9.01 9.26
C PHE A 89 -17.15 -7.90 9.89
N GLY A 90 -17.14 -6.70 9.29
CA GLY A 90 -17.92 -5.55 9.74
C GLY A 90 -17.08 -4.53 10.51
N GLU A 91 -17.56 -3.29 10.53
CA GLU A 91 -16.87 -2.19 11.20
C GLU A 91 -16.89 -2.32 12.72
N TRP A 92 -15.75 -1.99 13.31
CA TRP A 92 -15.49 -1.78 14.71
C TRP A 92 -15.41 -0.27 15.00
N ASP A 93 -16.06 0.10 16.08
CA ASP A 93 -15.94 1.40 16.72
C ASP A 93 -15.49 1.20 18.17
N TYR A 94 -15.09 2.27 18.85
CA TYR A 94 -14.67 2.20 20.24
C TYR A 94 -15.27 3.31 21.10
N ILE A 95 -15.32 3.06 22.40
CA ILE A 95 -15.56 4.09 23.42
C ILE A 95 -14.39 4.12 24.40
N GLY A 96 -14.14 5.29 24.98
CA GLY A 96 -13.04 5.53 25.94
C GLY A 96 -12.22 6.77 25.59
N VAL A 97 -11.58 7.36 26.59
CA VAL A 97 -10.72 8.54 26.44
C VAL A 97 -9.38 8.32 27.15
N GLY A 98 -8.38 9.13 26.79
CA GLY A 98 -7.07 9.15 27.45
C GLY A 98 -7.19 9.59 28.91
N ARG A 99 -6.48 8.90 29.80
CA ARG A 99 -6.60 9.09 31.26
C ARG A 99 -6.06 10.42 31.78
N ASP A 100 -5.18 11.10 31.05
CA ASP A 100 -4.51 12.28 31.62
C ASP A 100 -5.35 13.56 31.50
N ASP A 101 -6.16 13.67 30.44
CA ASP A 101 -6.95 14.88 30.15
C ASP A 101 -8.44 14.60 29.90
N GLY A 102 -8.84 13.32 29.85
CA GLY A 102 -10.21 12.94 29.49
C GLY A 102 -10.52 13.10 28.00
N LYS A 103 -9.51 13.21 27.15
CA LYS A 103 -9.61 13.30 25.69
C LYS A 103 -8.64 12.32 25.04
N GLN A 104 -7.42 12.76 24.71
CA GLN A 104 -6.43 11.97 23.95
C GLN A 104 -5.10 11.79 24.67
N ALA A 105 -4.84 12.52 25.76
CA ALA A 105 -3.59 12.42 26.49
C ALA A 105 -3.60 11.22 27.45
N GLY A 106 -2.48 10.50 27.48
CA GLY A 106 -2.28 9.33 28.33
C GLY A 106 -2.86 8.05 27.75
N GLU A 107 -2.69 6.96 28.51
CA GLU A 107 -3.21 5.64 28.15
C GLU A 107 -4.73 5.60 28.25
N TYR A 108 -5.34 4.83 27.36
CA TYR A 108 -6.76 4.52 27.34
C TYR A 108 -7.04 3.15 27.98
N SER A 109 -8.30 2.95 28.38
CA SER A 109 -8.90 1.63 28.58
C SER A 109 -10.12 1.47 27.67
N PRO A 110 -9.93 1.33 26.34
CA PRO A 110 -11.04 1.40 25.40
C PRO A 110 -11.88 0.12 25.41
N ILE A 111 -13.11 0.23 24.93
CA ILE A 111 -13.99 -0.90 24.59
C ILE A 111 -14.31 -0.81 23.11
N PHE A 112 -13.80 -1.75 22.33
CA PHE A 112 -14.15 -1.92 20.92
C PHE A 112 -15.39 -2.81 20.78
N TYR A 113 -16.27 -2.44 19.86
CA TYR A 113 -17.52 -3.12 19.56
C TYR A 113 -17.90 -2.90 18.09
N ARG A 114 -18.84 -3.68 17.55
CA ARG A 114 -19.34 -3.49 16.18
C ARG A 114 -20.66 -2.69 16.17
N PRO A 115 -20.74 -1.47 15.60
CA PRO A 115 -21.96 -0.65 15.62
C PRO A 115 -23.17 -1.31 14.93
N SER A 116 -22.92 -2.13 13.92
CA SER A 116 -23.96 -2.91 13.23
C SER A 116 -24.66 -3.94 14.13
N ILE A 117 -24.04 -4.29 15.27
CA ILE A 117 -24.49 -5.33 16.21
C ILE A 117 -24.89 -4.71 17.54
N PHE A 118 -24.11 -3.75 18.05
CA PHE A 118 -24.35 -3.09 19.33
C PHE A 118 -24.44 -1.58 19.13
N HIS A 119 -25.60 -1.00 19.44
CA HIS A 119 -25.76 0.45 19.48
C HIS A 119 -25.40 0.97 20.86
N VAL A 120 -24.54 1.98 20.94
CA VAL A 120 -24.21 2.62 22.22
C VAL A 120 -25.39 3.50 22.67
N LYS A 121 -26.02 3.14 23.80
CA LYS A 121 -27.07 3.94 24.42
C LYS A 121 -26.48 5.04 25.30
N LYS A 122 -25.43 4.71 26.06
CA LYS A 122 -24.72 5.66 26.93
C LYS A 122 -23.33 5.13 27.21
N TRP A 123 -22.34 6.01 27.28
CA TRP A 123 -21.01 5.65 27.76
C TRP A 123 -20.38 6.81 28.53
N ARG A 124 -19.40 6.50 29.37
CA ARG A 124 -18.55 7.48 30.07
C ARG A 124 -17.24 6.85 30.54
N THR A 125 -16.27 7.69 30.84
CA THR A 125 -15.03 7.29 31.54
C THR A 125 -15.02 7.88 32.94
N VAL A 126 -14.56 7.10 33.92
CA VAL A 126 -14.53 7.46 35.33
C VAL A 126 -13.10 7.27 35.85
N TRP A 127 -12.57 8.25 36.57
CA TRP A 127 -11.26 8.17 37.19
C TRP A 127 -11.32 7.40 38.51
N LEU A 128 -10.39 6.48 38.70
CA LEU A 128 -10.34 5.62 39.87
C LEU A 128 -9.67 6.37 41.03
N SER A 129 -10.44 7.28 41.63
CA SER A 129 -9.99 8.18 42.71
C SER A 129 -11.15 8.70 43.55
N GLU A 130 -10.84 9.50 44.56
CA GLU A 130 -11.82 10.21 45.38
C GLU A 130 -12.61 11.28 44.60
N THR A 131 -12.16 11.67 43.40
CA THR A 131 -12.89 12.58 42.50
C THR A 131 -13.10 11.96 41.11
N PRO A 132 -14.04 11.00 40.97
CA PRO A 132 -14.15 10.16 39.78
C PRO A 132 -14.56 10.88 38.48
N GLU A 133 -15.04 12.13 38.57
CA GLU A 133 -15.57 12.91 37.45
C GLU A 133 -14.50 13.72 36.70
N LYS A 134 -13.25 13.74 37.20
CA LYS A 134 -12.16 14.52 36.61
C LYS A 134 -10.83 13.77 36.67
N PRO A 135 -9.85 14.12 35.82
CA PRO A 135 -8.51 13.54 35.90
C PRO A 135 -7.85 13.74 37.27
N SER A 136 -7.63 12.64 37.99
CA SER A 136 -6.96 12.63 39.29
C SER A 136 -6.36 11.28 39.63
N ARG A 137 -5.26 11.32 40.39
CA ARG A 137 -4.71 10.14 41.08
C ARG A 137 -5.55 9.84 42.31
N GLY A 138 -5.80 8.56 42.57
CA GLY A 138 -6.60 8.09 43.70
C GLY A 138 -5.75 7.48 44.80
N TRP A 139 -6.03 7.84 46.06
CA TRP A 139 -5.39 7.24 47.23
C TRP A 139 -3.85 7.20 47.16
N ASP A 140 -3.26 6.01 47.12
CA ASP A 140 -1.81 5.74 47.03
C ASP A 140 -1.37 5.34 45.61
N ALA A 141 -2.18 5.60 44.58
CA ALA A 141 -1.83 5.29 43.19
C ALA A 141 -0.65 6.12 42.70
N ALA A 142 0.30 5.48 42.01
CA ALA A 142 1.42 6.16 41.38
C ALA A 142 0.99 6.94 40.14
N SER A 143 0.01 6.40 39.40
CA SER A 143 -0.48 6.94 38.12
C SER A 143 -1.98 7.25 38.16
N ILE A 144 -2.43 8.09 37.23
CA ILE A 144 -3.87 8.31 37.00
C ILE A 144 -4.44 7.04 36.39
N ARG A 145 -5.61 6.56 36.87
CA ARG A 145 -6.24 5.32 36.39
C ARG A 145 -7.72 5.55 36.10
N ILE A 146 -8.27 4.80 35.15
CA ILE A 146 -9.63 4.99 34.64
C ILE A 146 -10.36 3.66 34.46
N VAL A 147 -11.69 3.74 34.44
CA VAL A 147 -12.60 2.72 33.91
C VAL A 147 -13.51 3.34 32.85
N THR A 148 -13.56 2.71 31.67
CA THR A 148 -14.53 3.05 30.61
C THR A 148 -15.77 2.19 30.79
N ILE A 149 -16.95 2.82 30.72
CA ILE A 149 -18.24 2.18 30.96
C ILE A 149 -19.11 2.38 29.72
N GLY A 150 -19.58 1.28 29.12
CA GLY A 150 -20.47 1.30 27.97
C GLY A 150 -21.77 0.54 28.20
N ILE A 151 -22.90 1.18 27.91
CA ILE A 151 -24.22 0.58 27.88
C ILE A 151 -24.64 0.41 26.42
N PHE A 152 -24.77 -0.84 26.00
CA PHE A 152 -25.02 -1.24 24.63
C PHE A 152 -26.41 -1.85 24.47
N VAL A 153 -27.05 -1.60 23.33
CA VAL A 153 -28.30 -2.23 22.91
C VAL A 153 -27.97 -3.18 21.76
N HIS A 154 -28.20 -4.48 21.96
CA HIS A 154 -28.02 -5.47 20.91
C HIS A 154 -29.07 -5.28 19.81
N ALA A 155 -28.66 -5.00 18.58
CA ALA A 155 -29.51 -4.56 17.47
C ALA A 155 -30.63 -5.55 17.14
N LYS A 156 -30.33 -6.86 17.19
CA LYS A 156 -31.27 -7.92 16.83
C LYS A 156 -32.31 -8.22 17.91
N THR A 157 -31.95 -8.12 19.19
CA THR A 157 -32.80 -8.53 20.31
C THR A 157 -33.33 -7.38 21.16
N GLY A 158 -32.77 -6.18 21.00
CA GLY A 158 -33.07 -5.00 21.80
C GLY A 158 -32.60 -5.08 23.26
N LYS A 159 -31.81 -6.09 23.62
CA LYS A 159 -31.35 -6.31 25.00
C LYS A 159 -30.21 -5.39 25.38
N LEU A 160 -30.17 -5.01 26.65
CA LEU A 160 -29.12 -4.18 27.21
C LEU A 160 -27.95 -5.03 27.70
N VAL A 161 -26.74 -4.60 27.34
CA VAL A 161 -25.46 -5.20 27.77
C VAL A 161 -24.60 -4.08 28.37
N LEU A 162 -24.08 -4.30 29.58
CA LEU A 162 -23.12 -3.40 30.24
C LEU A 162 -21.73 -3.99 30.11
N VAL A 163 -20.79 -3.25 29.53
CA VAL A 163 -19.38 -3.65 29.42
C VAL A 163 -18.50 -2.57 30.02
N MET A 164 -17.51 -2.97 30.81
CA MET A 164 -16.53 -2.09 31.44
C MET A 164 -15.11 -2.57 31.13
N SER A 165 -14.20 -1.63 30.82
CA SER A 165 -12.77 -1.87 30.59
C SER A 165 -11.95 -1.01 31.56
N THR A 166 -10.99 -1.59 32.25
CA THR A 166 -10.21 -0.90 33.31
C THR A 166 -8.73 -1.29 33.31
N HIS A 167 -7.89 -0.42 33.87
CA HIS A 167 -6.50 -0.72 34.21
C HIS A 167 -6.18 -0.18 35.61
N PHE A 168 -5.87 -1.04 36.57
CA PHE A 168 -5.59 -0.68 37.96
C PHE A 168 -4.14 -0.26 38.18
N ASP A 169 -3.87 0.38 39.31
CA ASP A 169 -2.52 0.82 39.65
C ASP A 169 -1.59 -0.33 40.04
N ASN A 170 -0.37 -0.30 39.53
CA ASN A 170 0.66 -1.30 39.79
C ASN A 170 1.30 -1.15 41.17
N GLU A 171 1.37 0.06 41.74
CA GLU A 171 2.05 0.31 43.01
C GLU A 171 1.08 0.38 44.21
N GLY A 172 0.00 1.14 44.09
CA GLY A 172 -0.89 1.47 45.21
C GLY A 172 -1.85 0.36 45.58
N ALA A 173 -1.51 -0.48 46.56
CA ALA A 173 -2.39 -1.57 47.04
C ALA A 173 -3.73 -1.06 47.59
N LYS A 174 -3.75 0.10 48.27
CA LYS A 174 -5.01 0.70 48.74
C LYS A 174 -5.85 1.18 47.56
N SER A 175 -5.22 1.81 46.57
CA SER A 175 -5.88 2.33 45.38
C SER A 175 -6.53 1.21 44.58
N ARG A 176 -5.88 0.04 44.41
CA ARG A 176 -6.48 -1.13 43.77
C ARG A 176 -7.73 -1.60 44.52
N LYS A 177 -7.65 -1.73 45.84
CA LYS A 177 -8.78 -2.18 46.67
C LYS A 177 -9.96 -1.22 46.64
N GLU A 178 -9.71 0.08 46.73
CA GLU A 178 -10.76 1.10 46.66
C GLU A 178 -11.32 1.25 45.23
N SER A 179 -10.50 1.04 44.20
CA SER A 179 -10.94 0.98 42.80
C SER A 179 -11.93 -0.17 42.57
N ALA A 180 -11.65 -1.36 43.11
CA ALA A 180 -12.57 -2.49 43.05
C ALA A 180 -13.93 -2.15 43.70
N LYS A 181 -13.93 -1.54 44.89
CA LYS A 181 -15.17 -1.11 45.57
C LYS A 181 -15.93 -0.05 44.76
N LEU A 182 -15.21 0.93 44.20
CA LEU A 182 -15.80 1.98 43.38
C LEU A 182 -16.49 1.37 42.15
N ILE A 183 -15.81 0.47 41.42
CA ILE A 183 -16.39 -0.22 40.26
C ILE A 183 -17.63 -1.04 40.65
N LEU A 184 -17.60 -1.78 41.76
CA LEU A 184 -18.77 -2.53 42.25
C LEU A 184 -19.95 -1.60 42.60
N SER A 185 -19.67 -0.42 43.15
CA SER A 185 -20.70 0.59 43.42
C SER A 185 -21.30 1.18 42.15
N LEU A 186 -20.47 1.38 41.10
CA LEU A 186 -20.90 1.87 39.78
C LEU A 186 -21.78 0.82 39.08
N ILE A 187 -21.38 -0.46 39.09
CA ILE A 187 -22.17 -1.57 38.57
C ILE A 187 -23.54 -1.64 39.28
N SER A 188 -23.52 -1.59 40.61
CA SER A 188 -24.75 -1.62 41.41
C SER A 188 -25.68 -0.46 41.05
N SER A 189 -25.13 0.74 40.85
CA SER A 189 -25.90 1.93 40.48
C SER A 189 -26.54 1.80 39.10
N GLU A 190 -25.80 1.31 38.10
CA GLU A 190 -26.35 1.13 36.75
C GLU A 190 -27.43 0.04 36.72
N VAL A 191 -27.19 -1.11 37.37
CA VAL A 191 -28.13 -2.24 37.43
C VAL A 191 -29.44 -1.88 38.14
N MET A 192 -29.44 -0.88 39.02
CA MET A 192 -30.66 -0.38 39.66
C MET A 192 -31.49 0.53 38.74
N LEU A 193 -30.87 1.15 37.73
CA LEU A 193 -31.52 2.06 36.80
C LEU A 193 -32.12 1.33 35.59
N GLU A 194 -31.46 0.27 35.13
CA GLU A 194 -31.79 -0.43 33.89
C GLU A 194 -31.65 -1.95 34.05
N ASP A 195 -32.49 -2.71 33.35
CA ASP A 195 -32.46 -4.17 33.37
C ASP A 195 -31.49 -4.72 32.31
N PHE A 196 -30.24 -4.98 32.74
CA PHE A 196 -29.20 -5.55 31.89
C PHE A 196 -29.34 -7.06 31.76
N SER A 197 -29.21 -7.57 30.53
CA SER A 197 -29.17 -9.02 30.27
C SER A 197 -27.80 -9.63 30.55
N VAL A 198 -26.74 -8.84 30.39
CA VAL A 198 -25.35 -9.24 30.64
C VAL A 198 -24.58 -8.04 31.20
N VAL A 199 -23.81 -8.26 32.27
CA VAL A 199 -22.87 -7.28 32.84
C VAL A 199 -21.46 -7.86 32.88
N LEU A 200 -20.52 -7.18 32.23
CA LEU A 200 -19.13 -7.63 32.03
C LEU A 200 -18.16 -6.55 32.47
N LEU A 201 -17.10 -6.97 33.15
CA LEU A 201 -15.95 -6.14 33.49
C LEU A 201 -14.68 -6.88 33.10
N ALA A 202 -13.86 -6.26 32.26
CA ALA A 202 -12.62 -6.81 31.76
C ALA A 202 -11.46 -5.84 32.01
N GLY A 203 -10.25 -6.35 32.23
CA GLY A 203 -9.08 -5.50 32.31
C GLY A 203 -7.87 -6.11 32.99
N ASP A 204 -6.84 -5.27 33.11
CA ASP A 204 -5.64 -5.52 33.90
C ASP A 204 -5.83 -4.93 35.31
N PHE A 205 -5.86 -5.81 36.31
CA PHE A 205 -6.13 -5.43 37.69
C PHE A 205 -4.87 -5.19 38.50
N ASN A 206 -3.67 -5.50 37.97
CA ASN A 206 -2.40 -5.45 38.70
C ASN A 206 -2.49 -6.13 40.10
N SER A 207 -3.40 -7.10 40.24
CA SER A 207 -3.79 -7.73 41.50
C SER A 207 -3.94 -9.22 41.25
N PRO A 208 -2.96 -10.05 41.66
CA PRO A 208 -3.10 -11.50 41.57
C PRO A 208 -4.26 -12.01 42.46
N PRO A 209 -4.68 -13.29 42.31
CA PRO A 209 -5.84 -13.83 43.03
C PRO A 209 -5.75 -13.76 44.57
N ASP A 210 -4.55 -13.67 45.12
CA ASP A 210 -4.26 -13.52 46.54
C ASP A 210 -4.19 -12.06 47.02
N ASP A 211 -4.24 -11.07 46.11
CA ASP A 211 -4.24 -9.65 46.45
C ASP A 211 -5.66 -9.09 46.70
N GLY A 212 -5.71 -7.99 47.45
CA GLY A 212 -6.93 -7.47 48.05
C GLY A 212 -7.99 -6.97 47.06
N ALA A 213 -7.61 -6.54 45.86
CA ALA A 213 -8.56 -6.06 44.87
C ALA A 213 -9.32 -7.22 44.20
N TYR A 214 -8.63 -8.29 43.81
CA TYR A 214 -9.26 -9.51 43.32
C TYR A 214 -10.19 -10.12 44.38
N GLN A 215 -9.75 -10.19 45.63
CA GLN A 215 -10.58 -10.69 46.74
C GLN A 215 -11.85 -9.86 46.93
N VAL A 216 -11.79 -8.53 46.76
CA VAL A 216 -12.99 -7.67 46.79
C VAL A 216 -13.91 -7.97 45.60
N MET A 217 -13.37 -8.13 44.40
CA MET A 217 -14.16 -8.42 43.20
C MET A 217 -14.87 -9.78 43.27
N THR A 218 -14.28 -10.78 43.94
CA THR A 218 -14.77 -12.16 44.00
C THR A 218 -15.38 -12.55 45.35
N ALA A 219 -15.47 -11.62 46.30
CA ALA A 219 -16.04 -11.88 47.62
C ALA A 219 -17.43 -12.55 47.53
N PRO A 220 -17.83 -13.38 48.50
CA PRO A 220 -19.14 -14.05 48.49
C PRO A 220 -20.31 -13.08 48.25
N GLU A 221 -20.25 -11.89 48.87
CA GLU A 221 -21.22 -10.80 48.74
C GLU A 221 -21.08 -9.97 47.46
N SER A 222 -19.98 -10.10 46.71
CA SER A 222 -19.80 -9.42 45.43
C SER A 222 -20.85 -9.91 44.43
N ALA A 223 -21.40 -8.97 43.65
CA ALA A 223 -22.29 -9.29 42.54
C ALA A 223 -21.54 -9.91 41.35
N MET A 224 -20.21 -9.86 41.33
CA MET A 224 -19.37 -10.32 40.23
C MET A 224 -18.66 -11.65 40.56
N GLU A 225 -18.37 -12.44 39.53
CA GLU A 225 -17.58 -13.66 39.60
C GLU A 225 -16.51 -13.67 38.49
N ASP A 226 -15.38 -14.34 38.75
CA ASP A 226 -14.33 -14.54 37.75
C ASP A 226 -14.73 -15.69 36.82
N ILE A 227 -14.99 -15.33 35.56
CA ILE A 227 -15.39 -16.28 34.52
C ILE A 227 -14.35 -17.38 34.33
N GLY A 228 -13.06 -17.04 34.43
CA GLY A 228 -11.97 -18.00 34.25
C GLY A 228 -11.95 -19.09 35.32
N VAL A 229 -12.52 -18.83 36.50
CA VAL A 229 -12.67 -19.82 37.58
C VAL A 229 -14.02 -20.53 37.50
N SER A 230 -15.09 -19.82 37.13
CA SER A 230 -16.45 -20.39 37.05
C SER A 230 -16.63 -21.40 35.92
N ILE A 231 -15.79 -21.38 34.87
CA ILE A 231 -15.81 -22.36 33.77
C ILE A 231 -15.05 -23.64 34.13
N PRO A 232 -15.58 -24.85 33.86
CA PRO A 232 -14.88 -26.13 34.09
C PRO A 232 -13.51 -26.20 33.40
N GLU A 233 -12.54 -26.87 34.03
CA GLU A 233 -11.15 -26.93 33.55
C GLU A 233 -11.04 -27.56 32.14
N GLU A 234 -11.89 -28.54 31.83
CA GLU A 234 -11.98 -29.19 30.51
C GLU A 234 -12.45 -28.27 29.38
N LEU A 235 -12.99 -27.09 29.70
CA LEU A 235 -13.41 -26.05 28.74
C LEU A 235 -12.45 -24.86 28.71
N ARG A 236 -11.30 -24.96 29.40
CA ARG A 236 -10.23 -23.96 29.40
C ARG A 236 -9.15 -24.35 28.40
N TYR A 237 -8.55 -23.36 27.74
CA TYR A 237 -7.51 -23.58 26.74
C TYR A 237 -6.32 -22.62 26.91
N GLY A 238 -5.13 -23.10 26.58
CA GLY A 238 -3.91 -22.29 26.55
C GLY A 238 -3.20 -22.21 27.91
N ASN A 239 -2.77 -21.01 28.27
CA ASN A 239 -1.95 -20.73 29.45
C ASN A 239 -2.80 -20.43 30.71
N GLU A 240 -2.15 -20.22 31.85
CA GLU A 240 -2.79 -19.72 33.08
C GLU A 240 -2.34 -18.32 33.48
N MET A 241 -1.03 -18.06 33.40
CA MET A 241 -0.45 -16.76 33.73
C MET A 241 -0.65 -15.79 32.57
N THR A 242 -1.06 -14.56 32.87
CA THR A 242 -1.41 -13.54 31.89
C THR A 242 -0.27 -12.54 31.69
N PHE A 243 0.46 -12.19 32.75
CA PHE A 243 1.66 -11.37 32.69
C PHE A 243 2.92 -12.23 32.54
N THR A 244 3.79 -11.85 31.59
CA THR A 244 4.99 -12.61 31.20
C THR A 244 6.26 -11.77 31.08
N SER A 245 6.17 -10.44 31.14
CA SER A 245 7.32 -9.53 31.07
C SER A 245 8.25 -9.77 29.86
N PHE A 246 7.69 -10.10 28.69
CA PHE A 246 8.47 -10.43 27.49
C PHE A 246 9.49 -11.57 27.68
N GLY A 247 9.27 -12.46 28.66
CA GLY A 247 10.18 -13.56 28.99
C GLY A 247 11.38 -13.17 29.83
N HIS A 248 11.38 -11.99 30.48
CA HIS A 248 12.46 -11.55 31.36
C HIS A 248 12.53 -12.40 32.65
N VAL A 249 13.70 -12.99 32.92
CA VAL A 249 13.90 -14.02 33.97
C VAL A 249 13.65 -13.50 35.40
N ASP A 250 13.86 -12.20 35.62
CA ASP A 250 13.75 -11.59 36.95
C ASP A 250 12.31 -11.23 37.36
N ASN A 251 11.33 -11.33 36.44
CA ASN A 251 9.93 -11.05 36.74
C ASN A 251 9.14 -12.35 36.91
N THR A 252 8.37 -12.43 37.99
CA THR A 252 7.54 -13.61 38.27
C THR A 252 6.25 -13.53 37.43
N PRO A 253 5.99 -14.49 36.53
CA PRO A 253 4.73 -14.54 35.79
C PRO A 253 3.55 -14.64 36.75
N SER A 254 2.49 -13.90 36.48
CA SER A 254 1.31 -13.84 37.34
C SER A 254 0.03 -13.73 36.52
N ARG A 255 -1.10 -14.09 37.12
CA ARG A 255 -2.42 -13.88 36.54
C ARG A 255 -3.01 -12.61 37.13
N ILE A 256 -3.03 -11.54 36.34
CA ILE A 256 -3.50 -10.20 36.76
C ILE A 256 -4.54 -9.61 35.81
N ASP A 257 -4.80 -10.28 34.67
CA ASP A 257 -5.84 -9.91 33.71
C ASP A 257 -7.05 -10.83 33.88
N PHE A 258 -8.25 -10.23 33.98
CA PHE A 258 -9.47 -10.97 34.31
C PHE A 258 -10.67 -10.52 33.49
N ILE A 259 -11.63 -11.43 33.32
CA ILE A 259 -12.97 -11.14 32.83
C ILE A 259 -13.95 -11.55 33.94
N PHE A 260 -14.68 -10.57 34.47
CA PHE A 260 -15.71 -10.76 35.47
C PHE A 260 -17.10 -10.61 34.86
N ALA A 261 -18.04 -11.42 35.34
CA ALA A 261 -19.46 -11.29 35.00
C ALA A 261 -20.33 -11.23 36.26
N ARG A 262 -21.55 -10.70 36.11
CA ARG A 262 -22.51 -10.65 37.22
C ARG A 262 -23.10 -12.04 37.49
N LYS A 263 -22.99 -12.53 38.73
CA LYS A 263 -23.46 -13.86 39.18
C LYS A 263 -24.92 -14.17 38.89
N SER A 264 -25.78 -13.15 38.85
CA SER A 264 -27.21 -13.32 38.57
C SER A 264 -27.53 -13.54 37.09
N ASP A 265 -26.55 -13.37 36.21
CA ASP A 265 -26.74 -13.55 34.77
C ASP A 265 -26.75 -15.05 34.47
N HIS A 266 -27.83 -15.55 33.88
CA HIS A 266 -27.92 -16.95 33.46
C HIS A 266 -27.17 -17.18 32.14
N VAL A 267 -25.91 -16.76 32.09
CA VAL A 267 -25.03 -16.94 30.93
C VAL A 267 -24.39 -18.31 31.00
N LYS A 268 -24.58 -19.11 29.96
CA LYS A 268 -23.79 -20.34 29.78
C LYS A 268 -22.52 -20.00 29.01
N TYR A 269 -21.41 -20.03 29.72
CA TYR A 269 -20.10 -19.88 29.11
C TYR A 269 -19.67 -21.14 28.37
N ALA A 270 -19.13 -20.99 27.17
CA ALA A 270 -18.73 -22.09 26.31
C ALA A 270 -17.27 -22.46 26.51
N THR A 271 -16.37 -21.48 26.45
CA THR A 271 -14.92 -21.68 26.61
C THR A 271 -14.26 -20.46 27.23
N TYR A 272 -13.11 -20.67 27.86
CA TYR A 272 -12.18 -19.63 28.31
C TYR A 272 -10.78 -19.95 27.81
N ALA A 273 -10.03 -18.95 27.34
CA ALA A 273 -8.66 -19.16 26.90
C ALA A 273 -7.72 -18.04 27.35
N VAL A 274 -6.48 -18.42 27.67
CA VAL A 274 -5.35 -17.49 27.79
C VAL A 274 -4.37 -17.80 26.66
N LEU A 275 -4.30 -16.89 25.70
CA LEU A 275 -3.58 -17.14 24.46
C LEU A 275 -2.06 -17.02 24.66
N ALA A 276 -1.28 -17.62 23.75
CA ALA A 276 0.16 -17.38 23.74
C ALA A 276 0.43 -16.01 23.12
N ASN A 277 1.38 -15.26 23.69
CA ASN A 277 1.77 -13.92 23.26
C ASN A 277 3.15 -13.89 22.58
N CYS A 278 3.78 -15.03 22.35
CA CYS A 278 5.08 -15.17 21.69
C CYS A 278 4.92 -15.99 20.40
N PHE A 279 5.60 -15.56 19.34
CA PHE A 279 5.58 -16.18 18.03
C PHE A 279 6.87 -16.99 17.78
N ASP A 280 6.91 -17.80 16.72
CA ASP A 280 8.02 -18.72 16.41
C ASP A 280 9.34 -18.01 16.11
N ASP A 281 9.29 -16.73 15.73
CA ASP A 281 10.44 -15.86 15.56
C ASP A 281 11.00 -15.30 16.88
N GLY A 282 10.38 -15.66 18.02
CA GLY A 282 10.75 -15.20 19.35
C GLY A 282 10.22 -13.82 19.72
N VAL A 283 9.42 -13.18 18.85
CA VAL A 283 8.83 -11.86 19.12
C VAL A 283 7.56 -12.02 19.94
N TYR A 284 7.42 -11.17 20.96
CA TYR A 284 6.20 -11.08 21.76
C TYR A 284 5.27 -9.96 21.25
N SER A 285 3.96 -10.21 21.15
CA SER A 285 2.97 -9.16 20.82
C SER A 285 2.76 -8.15 21.95
N SER A 286 2.88 -8.61 23.20
CA SER A 286 2.79 -7.82 24.42
C SER A 286 3.49 -8.56 25.56
N ASP A 287 3.81 -7.87 26.66
CA ASP A 287 4.26 -8.50 27.90
C ASP A 287 3.12 -9.22 28.63
N HIS A 288 1.87 -8.98 28.21
CA HIS A 288 0.69 -9.74 28.63
C HIS A 288 0.19 -10.69 27.54
N ARG A 289 -0.62 -11.65 27.96
CA ARG A 289 -1.40 -12.56 27.11
C ARG A 289 -2.86 -12.14 27.10
N ALA A 290 -3.49 -12.21 25.93
CA ALA A 290 -4.93 -12.00 25.85
C ALA A 290 -5.70 -13.10 26.60
N CYS A 291 -6.74 -12.69 27.31
CA CYS A 291 -7.76 -13.59 27.84
C CYS A 291 -9.03 -13.43 27.02
N GLU A 292 -9.64 -14.54 26.63
CA GLU A 292 -10.93 -14.52 25.93
C GLU A 292 -11.94 -15.50 26.51
N GLN A 293 -13.21 -15.13 26.44
CA GLN A 293 -14.34 -16.00 26.77
C GLN A 293 -15.38 -15.97 25.66
N SER A 294 -15.92 -17.15 25.32
CA SER A 294 -17.10 -17.29 24.45
C SER A 294 -18.30 -17.85 25.20
N SER A 295 -19.53 -17.54 24.77
CA SER A 295 -20.77 -18.05 25.38
C SER A 295 -21.52 -18.99 24.42
N ASN A 296 -22.36 -19.89 24.93
CA ASN A 296 -23.30 -20.66 24.13
C ASN A 296 -24.70 -20.45 24.72
N ASP A 297 -25.55 -19.68 24.05
CA ASP A 297 -26.92 -19.35 24.43
C ASP A 297 -27.10 -18.61 25.77
N CYS A 298 -27.17 -17.27 25.73
CA CYS A 298 -27.72 -16.48 26.83
C CYS A 298 -29.27 -16.51 26.78
N VAL A 299 -29.92 -17.34 27.60
CA VAL A 299 -31.39 -17.47 27.63
C VAL A 299 -32.00 -16.30 28.42
N VAL A 300 -32.56 -15.31 27.71
CA VAL A 300 -33.12 -14.12 28.35
C VAL A 300 -34.64 -14.24 28.52
N ARG A 301 -35.09 -14.61 29.73
CA ARG A 301 -36.53 -14.59 30.06
C ARG A 301 -37.10 -13.18 29.97
N SER A 302 -38.23 -13.01 29.31
CA SER A 302 -39.03 -11.78 29.37
C SER A 302 -40.19 -11.97 30.36
N LYS A 303 -40.29 -11.13 31.38
CA LYS A 303 -41.56 -10.95 32.10
C LYS A 303 -42.40 -9.92 31.32
N ALA A 304 -43.62 -10.32 30.96
CA ALA A 304 -44.56 -9.53 30.19
C ALA A 304 -45.19 -8.38 31.01
N ARG A 305 -45.41 -7.22 30.37
CA ARG A 305 -46.40 -6.19 30.77
C ARG A 305 -46.87 -5.35 29.57
N PRO A 306 -48.03 -4.66 29.63
CA PRO A 306 -49.11 -4.89 28.68
C PRO A 306 -49.28 -3.80 27.62
N MET A 307 -49.94 -4.24 26.55
CA MET A 307 -50.29 -3.54 25.32
C MET A 307 -51.14 -2.28 25.55
N ARG A 308 -50.77 -1.16 24.90
CA ARG A 308 -51.59 0.05 24.79
C ARG A 308 -51.97 0.25 23.32
N THR A 309 -53.25 0.16 23.03
CA THR A 309 -53.86 0.39 21.71
C THR A 309 -53.98 1.90 21.43
N ARG A 310 -53.76 2.31 20.17
CA ARG A 310 -54.38 3.52 19.64
C ARG A 310 -54.62 3.42 18.13
N ASN A 311 -55.85 3.78 17.75
CA ASN A 311 -56.49 3.66 16.43
C ASN A 311 -56.18 4.82 15.45
N SER A 312 -56.19 4.48 14.15
CA SER A 312 -56.69 5.23 12.97
C SER A 312 -55.94 6.54 12.57
N LYS A 313 -55.71 6.87 11.29
CA LYS A 313 -56.59 6.83 10.10
C LYS A 313 -55.83 6.74 8.78
N SER A 314 -56.54 6.25 7.77
CA SER A 314 -56.25 6.17 6.34
C SER A 314 -56.28 7.50 5.58
N SER A 315 -55.48 7.63 4.51
CA SER A 315 -55.91 8.25 3.26
C SER A 315 -55.21 7.60 2.05
N THR A 316 -56.02 7.20 1.08
CA THR A 316 -55.69 6.56 -0.19
C THR A 316 -55.41 7.57 -1.31
N ASN A 317 -54.78 7.06 -2.38
CA ASN A 317 -55.06 7.26 -3.82
C ASN A 317 -53.97 7.93 -4.74
N PRO A 318 -53.96 7.64 -6.07
CA PRO A 318 -52.85 6.94 -6.75
C PRO A 318 -52.34 7.59 -8.07
N ASN A 319 -51.29 6.99 -8.67
CA ASN A 319 -50.84 6.99 -10.07
C ASN A 319 -50.78 8.29 -10.90
N LYS A 320 -49.61 8.53 -11.54
CA LYS A 320 -49.53 9.02 -12.94
C LYS A 320 -48.16 8.70 -13.58
N ASN A 321 -48.20 7.90 -14.65
CA ASN A 321 -47.18 7.81 -15.69
C ASN A 321 -47.25 9.05 -16.60
N HIS A 322 -46.11 9.63 -16.96
CA HIS A 322 -45.88 10.27 -18.26
C HIS A 322 -44.37 10.42 -18.52
N SER A 323 -43.94 9.95 -19.68
CA SER A 323 -42.80 10.45 -20.47
C SER A 323 -43.32 10.65 -21.90
N PRO A 324 -42.59 11.24 -22.88
CA PRO A 324 -41.32 12.01 -22.84
C PRO A 324 -41.42 13.37 -23.61
N ILE A 325 -40.38 14.22 -23.57
CA ILE A 325 -39.87 15.08 -24.68
C ILE A 325 -38.53 15.69 -24.22
N PHE A 326 -37.57 15.69 -25.14
CA PHE A 326 -36.15 16.08 -25.01
C PHE A 326 -35.92 17.57 -24.83
N ASP A 327 -34.86 17.93 -24.10
CA ASP A 327 -34.07 19.14 -24.32
C ASP A 327 -32.57 18.77 -24.34
N ASP A 328 -31.87 19.23 -25.38
CA ASP A 328 -30.50 18.92 -25.75
C ASP A 328 -29.51 19.82 -24.96
N SER A 329 -28.45 19.22 -24.38
CA SER A 329 -27.09 19.82 -24.15
C SER A 329 -26.32 19.27 -22.93
N GLU A 330 -26.70 18.15 -22.33
CA GLU A 330 -25.92 17.56 -21.23
C GLU A 330 -25.51 16.11 -21.51
N PHE A 331 -24.25 15.91 -21.89
CA PHE A 331 -23.60 14.62 -21.78
C PHE A 331 -23.12 14.45 -20.34
N SER A 332 -23.91 13.75 -19.53
CA SER A 332 -23.38 13.02 -18.37
C SER A 332 -22.87 11.68 -18.87
N ILE A 333 -21.67 11.27 -18.46
CA ILE A 333 -21.35 9.85 -18.49
C ILE A 333 -22.41 9.19 -17.60
N ASN A 334 -23.44 8.58 -18.21
CA ASN A 334 -24.43 7.78 -17.50
C ASN A 334 -23.74 6.50 -17.03
N LEU A 335 -22.88 6.64 -16.02
CA LEU A 335 -22.67 5.58 -15.06
C LEU A 335 -24.02 5.39 -14.34
N PRO A 336 -24.44 4.13 -14.06
CA PRO A 336 -25.69 3.87 -13.35
C PRO A 336 -25.80 4.76 -12.10
N PRO A 337 -27.02 5.15 -11.68
CA PRO A 337 -27.19 6.05 -10.54
C PRO A 337 -26.41 5.47 -9.36
N VAL A 338 -25.42 6.25 -8.93
CA VAL A 338 -24.68 5.99 -7.71
C VAL A 338 -25.69 6.14 -6.60
N LEU A 339 -26.20 5.02 -6.08
CA LEU A 339 -26.55 4.97 -4.67
C LEU A 339 -25.34 5.58 -3.95
N PRO A 340 -25.51 6.64 -3.15
CA PRO A 340 -24.38 7.32 -2.52
C PRO A 340 -23.50 6.22 -1.98
N PRO A 341 -22.23 6.15 -2.42
CA PRO A 341 -21.41 5.01 -2.08
C PRO A 341 -21.48 4.98 -0.56
N ASP A 342 -21.96 3.86 -0.04
CA ASP A 342 -21.63 3.55 1.32
C ASP A 342 -20.13 3.28 1.21
N THR A 343 -19.34 4.35 1.26
CA THR A 343 -17.93 4.42 0.84
C THR A 343 -17.17 3.31 1.52
N GLN A 344 -17.63 3.01 2.73
CA GLN A 344 -17.26 1.94 3.61
C GLN A 344 -17.66 0.55 3.12
N LYS A 345 -18.88 0.31 2.62
CA LYS A 345 -19.32 -0.98 2.06
C LYS A 345 -18.57 -1.35 0.78
N ASP A 346 -18.26 -0.36 -0.05
CA ASP A 346 -17.47 -0.55 -1.27
C ASP A 346 -15.97 -0.70 -0.96
N LEU A 347 -15.43 0.02 0.04
CA LEU A 347 -14.07 -0.19 0.57
C LEU A 347 -13.94 -1.53 1.32
N LEU A 348 -14.96 -1.98 2.03
CA LEU A 348 -14.99 -3.25 2.77
C LEU A 348 -15.14 -4.44 1.82
N ALA A 349 -15.83 -4.25 0.70
CA ALA A 349 -15.83 -5.22 -0.37
C ALA A 349 -14.43 -5.26 -1.03
N LEU A 350 -13.71 -4.12 -1.12
CA LEU A 350 -12.32 -4.01 -1.62
C LEU A 350 -11.33 -4.70 -0.75
N HIS A 351 -11.41 -4.41 0.55
CA HIS A 351 -10.58 -5.07 1.53
C HIS A 351 -10.89 -6.57 1.61
N ARG A 352 -12.16 -7.00 1.47
CA ARG A 352 -12.52 -8.42 1.41
C ARG A 352 -11.85 -9.16 0.28
N ARG A 353 -11.91 -8.62 -0.94
CA ARG A 353 -11.27 -9.27 -2.09
C ARG A 353 -9.76 -9.12 -2.11
N HIS A 354 -9.22 -8.04 -1.55
CA HIS A 354 -7.79 -7.93 -1.28
C HIS A 354 -7.33 -9.03 -0.29
N LYS A 355 -8.08 -9.28 0.80
CA LYS A 355 -7.82 -10.38 1.74
C LYS A 355 -8.01 -11.78 1.13
N GLU A 356 -9.05 -11.98 0.34
CA GLU A 356 -9.35 -13.25 -0.33
C GLU A 356 -8.37 -13.60 -1.47
N PHE A 357 -7.69 -12.60 -2.04
CA PHE A 357 -6.82 -12.76 -3.21
C PHE A 357 -5.33 -12.65 -2.88
N PHE A 358 -4.93 -12.00 -1.79
CA PHE A 358 -3.52 -11.97 -1.37
C PHE A 358 -3.20 -13.00 -0.28
N GLY A 359 -4.18 -13.50 0.49
CA GLY A 359 -3.86 -14.09 1.79
C GLY A 359 -3.26 -13.01 2.72
N GLU A 360 -2.89 -13.32 3.96
CA GLU A 360 -2.39 -12.27 4.89
C GLU A 360 -1.07 -11.59 4.45
N ASP A 361 -0.36 -12.16 3.48
CA ASP A 361 0.97 -11.69 3.07
C ASP A 361 0.99 -11.18 1.63
N GLY A 362 0.51 -9.95 1.46
CA GLY A 362 0.88 -9.04 0.37
C GLY A 362 1.37 -7.75 1.02
N PRO A 363 2.60 -7.26 0.78
CA PRO A 363 3.23 -6.29 1.67
C PRO A 363 2.51 -4.96 1.75
N LEU A 364 2.91 -4.14 2.72
CA LEU A 364 2.41 -2.80 3.06
C LEU A 364 2.65 -1.77 1.94
N GLU A 365 1.82 -0.71 1.86
CA GLU A 365 1.55 0.24 0.72
C GLU A 365 0.10 0.26 0.16
N THR A 366 -0.92 0.08 1.01
CA THR A 366 -2.28 0.53 0.69
C THR A 366 -2.78 1.56 1.71
N LYS A 367 -1.93 1.97 2.67
CA LYS A 367 -2.05 3.23 3.41
C LYS A 367 -1.45 4.37 2.58
N ARG A 368 -2.11 4.76 1.49
CA ARG A 368 -1.86 6.08 0.86
C ARG A 368 -3.11 6.76 0.30
N ILE A 369 -4.31 6.22 0.56
CA ILE A 369 -5.56 6.78 -0.01
C ILE A 369 -6.36 7.66 0.97
N HIS A 370 -6.06 7.72 2.28
CA HIS A 370 -6.87 8.54 3.20
C HIS A 370 -6.47 9.99 3.44
N ASP A 371 -5.42 10.51 2.79
CA ASP A 371 -5.04 11.92 2.95
C ASP A 371 -5.45 12.85 1.79
N ILE A 372 -6.38 12.43 0.92
CA ILE A 372 -7.07 13.39 0.04
C ILE A 372 -8.20 14.14 0.77
N GLU A 373 -8.63 13.71 1.96
CA GLU A 373 -9.70 14.41 2.69
C GLU A 373 -9.17 15.34 3.79
N GLN A 374 -8.53 16.45 3.40
CA GLN A 374 -8.67 17.71 4.13
C GLN A 374 -8.15 18.92 3.32
N VAL A 375 -8.81 19.19 2.19
CA VAL A 375 -9.02 20.58 1.78
C VAL A 375 -10.18 21.10 2.63
N GLN A 376 -9.91 22.16 3.38
CA GLN A 376 -10.79 22.81 4.37
C GLN A 376 -12.25 22.93 3.91
N ALA A 377 -13.15 22.76 4.88
CA ALA A 377 -14.60 22.94 4.78
C ALA A 377 -14.98 24.20 3.98
N ALA A 378 -15.18 24.01 2.68
CA ALA A 378 -15.83 24.94 1.79
C ALA A 378 -17.10 24.23 1.35
N SER A 379 -18.24 24.79 1.79
CA SER A 379 -19.60 24.54 1.29
C SER A 379 -19.69 23.53 0.13
N SER A 380 -20.11 22.28 0.38
CA SER A 380 -20.52 21.30 -0.66
C SER A 380 -19.87 21.47 -2.05
N LEU A 381 -18.56 21.26 -2.20
CA LEU A 381 -17.87 21.51 -3.48
C LEU A 381 -17.78 20.30 -4.43
N ILE A 382 -18.40 19.15 -4.11
CA ILE A 382 -18.37 17.92 -4.94
C ILE A 382 -19.67 17.72 -5.74
N GLU A 383 -20.60 18.67 -5.74
CA GLU A 383 -21.78 18.64 -6.64
C GLU A 383 -21.56 19.34 -7.98
N GLN A 384 -20.41 19.99 -8.23
CA GLN A 384 -20.20 20.75 -9.47
C GLN A 384 -18.76 20.67 -9.98
N ARG A 385 -18.46 19.67 -10.81
CA ARG A 385 -17.49 19.76 -11.93
C ARG A 385 -17.67 18.57 -12.87
N ARG A 386 -18.55 18.76 -13.84
CA ARG A 386 -18.77 17.85 -14.97
C ARG A 386 -17.65 18.13 -16.00
N ILE A 387 -16.87 17.13 -16.40
CA ILE A 387 -16.00 17.25 -17.59
C ILE A 387 -16.94 17.46 -18.77
N SER A 388 -16.80 18.55 -19.51
CA SER A 388 -17.65 18.77 -20.68
C SER A 388 -17.27 17.75 -21.75
N LEU A 389 -18.20 17.43 -22.66
CA LEU A 389 -17.88 16.58 -23.80
C LEU A 389 -16.68 17.14 -24.60
N LEU A 390 -16.57 18.47 -24.70
CA LEU A 390 -15.46 19.13 -25.36
C LEU A 390 -14.12 18.84 -24.65
N ASP A 391 -14.07 18.99 -23.32
CA ASP A 391 -12.88 18.69 -22.54
C ASP A 391 -12.48 17.22 -22.65
N GLY A 392 -13.48 16.32 -22.65
CA GLY A 392 -13.26 14.88 -22.85
C GLY A 392 -12.64 14.57 -24.22
N GLU A 393 -13.15 15.18 -25.29
CA GLU A 393 -12.62 14.99 -26.64
C GLU A 393 -11.21 15.60 -26.81
N GLU A 394 -10.91 16.71 -26.12
CA GLU A 394 -9.57 17.27 -26.06
C GLU A 394 -8.59 16.33 -25.35
N LEU A 395 -8.98 15.76 -24.21
CA LEU A 395 -8.18 14.77 -23.48
C LEU A 395 -7.96 13.50 -24.30
N LEU A 396 -8.98 13.00 -25.00
CA LEU A 396 -8.85 11.86 -25.91
C LEU A 396 -7.88 12.17 -27.06
N SER A 397 -7.95 13.37 -27.63
CA SER A 397 -7.02 13.83 -28.67
C SER A 397 -5.59 13.94 -28.16
N ARG A 398 -5.41 14.39 -26.91
CA ARG A 398 -4.10 14.43 -26.25
C ARG A 398 -3.55 13.02 -25.99
N PHE A 399 -4.38 12.09 -25.55
CA PHE A 399 -3.97 10.69 -25.37
C PHE A 399 -3.46 10.07 -26.67
N ARG A 400 -4.07 10.37 -27.82
CA ARG A 400 -3.61 9.89 -29.13
C ARG A 400 -2.19 10.34 -29.48
N LEU A 401 -1.72 11.47 -28.94
CA LEU A 401 -0.34 11.92 -29.10
C LEU A 401 0.64 11.13 -28.22
N MET A 402 0.17 10.57 -27.10
CA MET A 402 0.96 9.75 -26.16
C MET A 402 0.99 8.28 -26.58
N ALA A 403 -0.09 7.78 -27.17
CA ALA A 403 -0.30 6.38 -27.56
C ALA A 403 0.86 5.73 -28.35
N PRO A 404 1.60 6.43 -29.25
CA PRO A 404 2.74 5.82 -29.95
C PRO A 404 3.87 5.32 -29.04
N CYS A 405 4.00 5.85 -27.82
CA CYS A 405 4.99 5.39 -26.84
C CYS A 405 4.62 4.03 -26.22
N PHE A 406 3.33 3.69 -26.24
CA PHE A 406 2.78 2.45 -25.73
C PHE A 406 1.74 1.87 -26.70
N PRO A 407 2.19 1.31 -27.86
CA PRO A 407 1.30 0.95 -28.97
C PRO A 407 0.46 -0.32 -28.74
N PHE A 408 0.43 -0.84 -27.51
CA PHE A 408 -0.33 -2.04 -27.14
C PHE A 408 -1.83 -1.76 -26.95
N VAL A 409 -2.21 -0.50 -26.75
CA VAL A 409 -3.60 -0.05 -26.67
C VAL A 409 -3.84 1.00 -27.74
N GLN A 410 -4.55 0.61 -28.79
CA GLN A 410 -4.82 1.48 -29.94
C GLN A 410 -6.25 2.00 -29.91
N ILE A 411 -6.38 3.32 -30.11
CA ILE A 411 -7.66 4.00 -30.23
C ILE A 411 -7.79 4.53 -31.66
N PRO A 412 -8.74 4.00 -32.46
CA PRO A 412 -8.98 4.49 -33.82
C PRO A 412 -9.26 6.01 -33.84
N GLN A 413 -8.87 6.69 -34.93
CA GLN A 413 -8.97 8.15 -35.03
C GLN A 413 -10.42 8.66 -35.06
N ASP A 414 -11.33 7.84 -35.57
CA ASP A 414 -12.78 8.09 -35.66
C ASP A 414 -13.51 7.79 -34.33
N THR A 415 -12.85 7.19 -33.36
CA THR A 415 -13.44 6.88 -32.07
C THR A 415 -13.68 8.15 -31.24
N THR A 416 -14.88 8.31 -30.68
CA THR A 416 -15.24 9.49 -29.88
C THR A 416 -15.44 9.11 -28.41
N VAL A 417 -15.42 10.10 -27.51
CA VAL A 417 -15.72 9.89 -26.08
C VAL A 417 -17.08 9.21 -25.87
N PRO A 418 -18.18 9.61 -26.55
CA PRO A 418 -19.47 8.93 -26.44
C PRO A 418 -19.41 7.48 -26.93
N SER A 419 -18.63 7.20 -27.99
CA SER A 419 -18.43 5.83 -28.48
C SER A 419 -17.72 4.97 -27.43
N LEU A 420 -16.59 5.45 -26.91
CA LEU A 420 -15.81 4.74 -25.88
C LEU A 420 -16.59 4.58 -24.58
N SER A 421 -17.40 5.56 -24.19
CA SER A 421 -18.21 5.46 -22.97
C SER A 421 -19.21 4.31 -23.01
N LYS A 422 -19.64 3.92 -24.22
CA LYS A 422 -20.57 2.80 -24.44
C LYS A 422 -19.82 1.47 -24.59
N SER A 423 -18.70 1.46 -25.30
CA SER A 423 -17.98 0.22 -25.64
C SER A 423 -16.95 -0.20 -24.59
N SER A 424 -16.27 0.76 -23.98
CA SER A 424 -15.08 0.56 -23.14
C SER A 424 -14.94 1.66 -22.09
N PRO A 425 -15.92 1.77 -21.15
CA PRO A 425 -15.97 2.85 -20.17
C PRO A 425 -14.78 2.87 -19.20
N PHE A 426 -14.20 1.71 -18.88
CA PHE A 426 -13.04 1.65 -17.99
C PHE A 426 -11.75 2.10 -18.69
N LEU A 427 -11.56 1.69 -19.95
CA LEU A 427 -10.50 2.20 -20.80
C LEU A 427 -10.62 3.72 -21.02
N LEU A 428 -11.83 4.23 -21.25
CA LEU A 428 -12.07 5.67 -21.37
C LEU A 428 -11.61 6.41 -20.10
N LEU A 429 -11.96 5.90 -18.92
CA LEU A 429 -11.53 6.49 -17.65
C LEU A 429 -10.00 6.52 -17.56
N ALA A 430 -9.31 5.42 -17.87
CA ALA A 430 -7.85 5.36 -17.89
C ALA A 430 -7.21 6.38 -18.85
N ILE A 431 -7.79 6.52 -20.05
CA ILE A 431 -7.35 7.45 -21.09
C ILE A 431 -7.45 8.89 -20.59
N LEU A 432 -8.61 9.28 -20.06
CA LEU A 432 -8.85 10.63 -19.60
C LEU A 432 -7.98 10.95 -18.37
N THR A 433 -7.80 10.01 -17.44
CA THR A 433 -6.90 10.15 -16.29
C THR A 433 -5.45 10.33 -16.72
N SER A 434 -4.97 9.51 -17.67
CA SER A 434 -3.57 9.61 -18.15
C SER A 434 -3.34 10.88 -18.94
N ALA A 435 -4.33 11.28 -19.75
CA ALA A 435 -4.27 12.50 -20.51
C ALA A 435 -4.28 13.73 -19.59
N SER A 436 -5.02 13.76 -18.48
CA SER A 436 -5.19 14.94 -17.63
C SER A 436 -3.95 15.38 -16.85
N ILE A 437 -2.79 14.73 -17.00
CA ILE A 437 -1.54 14.99 -16.24
C ILE A 437 -1.02 16.44 -16.23
N LYS A 438 -1.43 17.30 -17.18
CA LYS A 438 -1.09 18.73 -17.20
C LYS A 438 -2.04 19.62 -16.39
N ASP A 439 -3.13 19.04 -15.89
CA ASP A 439 -4.11 19.66 -15.01
C ASP A 439 -4.13 18.84 -13.71
N PRO A 440 -3.22 19.12 -12.75
CA PRO A 440 -3.07 18.32 -11.54
C PRO A 440 -4.37 18.17 -10.72
N PRO A 441 -5.20 19.22 -10.54
CA PRO A 441 -6.51 19.08 -9.91
C PRO A 441 -7.42 18.07 -10.62
N LEU A 442 -7.55 18.16 -11.94
CA LEU A 442 -8.36 17.21 -12.72
C LEU A 442 -7.76 15.80 -12.65
N TYR A 443 -6.45 15.68 -12.79
CA TYR A 443 -5.72 14.42 -12.68
C TYR A 443 -6.02 13.70 -11.37
N HIS A 444 -5.86 14.35 -10.21
CA HIS A 444 -6.09 13.69 -8.91
C HIS A 444 -7.55 13.24 -8.74
N GLN A 445 -8.52 14.01 -9.26
CA GLN A 445 -9.92 13.62 -9.23
C GLN A 445 -10.17 12.37 -10.09
N MET A 446 -9.62 12.35 -11.30
CA MET A 446 -9.75 11.22 -12.23
C MET A 446 -8.98 9.98 -11.77
N ASP A 447 -7.85 10.17 -11.10
CA ASP A 447 -7.03 9.13 -10.48
C ASP A 447 -7.78 8.45 -9.34
N HIS A 448 -8.37 9.25 -8.43
CA HIS A 448 -9.22 8.74 -7.36
C HIS A 448 -10.39 7.92 -7.90
N GLU A 449 -11.07 8.42 -8.94
CA GLU A 449 -12.20 7.71 -9.55
C GLU A 449 -11.75 6.42 -10.27
N PHE A 450 -10.62 6.45 -10.99
CA PHE A 450 -10.05 5.26 -11.60
C PHE A 450 -9.74 4.19 -10.56
N ARG A 451 -9.07 4.55 -9.46
CA ARG A 451 -8.76 3.63 -8.35
C ARG A 451 -10.02 3.09 -7.69
N ARG A 452 -11.04 3.93 -7.50
CA ARG A 452 -12.33 3.52 -6.94
C ARG A 452 -13.03 2.47 -7.82
N VAL A 453 -13.03 2.66 -9.14
CA VAL A 453 -13.62 1.69 -10.09
C VAL A 453 -12.75 0.43 -10.21
N LEU A 454 -11.43 0.57 -10.27
CA LEU A 454 -10.49 -0.57 -10.27
C LEU A 454 -10.71 -1.43 -9.03
N SER A 455 -10.79 -0.77 -7.88
CA SER A 455 -11.16 -1.33 -6.60
C SER A 455 -12.48 -2.08 -6.70
N SER A 456 -13.58 -1.36 -6.90
CA SER A 456 -14.95 -1.91 -6.82
C SER A 456 -15.29 -2.94 -7.91
N LYS A 457 -14.72 -2.84 -9.11
CA LYS A 457 -15.09 -3.71 -10.24
C LYS A 457 -14.10 -4.83 -10.49
N VAL A 458 -12.81 -4.54 -10.50
CA VAL A 458 -11.78 -5.54 -10.85
C VAL A 458 -11.37 -6.33 -9.63
N ILE A 459 -11.03 -5.64 -8.54
CA ILE A 459 -10.54 -6.30 -7.32
C ILE A 459 -11.73 -6.87 -6.55
N VAL A 460 -12.74 -6.03 -6.26
CA VAL A 460 -13.92 -6.33 -5.42
C VAL A 460 -14.99 -7.12 -6.07
N GLU A 461 -15.23 -6.95 -7.37
CA GLU A 461 -16.26 -7.71 -8.07
C GLU A 461 -15.63 -8.84 -8.89
N GLY A 462 -14.29 -8.91 -8.95
CA GLY A 462 -13.56 -9.93 -9.70
C GLY A 462 -13.93 -9.92 -11.17
N GLN A 463 -14.41 -8.78 -11.69
CA GLN A 463 -14.81 -8.65 -13.07
C GLN A 463 -13.57 -8.67 -13.96
N LYS A 464 -13.65 -9.45 -15.03
CA LYS A 464 -12.59 -9.61 -16.01
C LYS A 464 -13.18 -9.41 -17.39
N SER A 465 -12.65 -8.45 -18.12
CA SER A 465 -13.00 -8.17 -19.51
C SER A 465 -11.78 -7.57 -20.21
N LEU A 466 -11.81 -7.54 -21.54
CA LEU A 466 -10.77 -6.85 -22.29
C LEU A 466 -10.73 -5.34 -21.97
N ASP A 467 -11.88 -4.71 -21.68
CA ASP A 467 -11.94 -3.30 -21.24
C ASP A 467 -11.13 -3.05 -19.96
N PHE A 468 -11.30 -3.89 -18.94
CA PHE A 468 -10.53 -3.78 -17.70
C PHE A 468 -9.03 -3.98 -17.93
N LEU A 469 -8.66 -4.93 -18.79
CA LEU A 469 -7.25 -5.17 -19.12
C LEU A 469 -6.63 -3.98 -19.87
N LEU A 470 -7.32 -3.44 -20.87
CA LEU A 470 -6.83 -2.30 -21.65
C LEU A 470 -6.71 -1.04 -20.77
N GLY A 471 -7.70 -0.78 -19.90
CA GLY A 471 -7.64 0.34 -18.96
C GLY A 471 -6.49 0.21 -17.95
N LEU A 472 -6.25 -1.00 -17.43
CA LEU A 472 -5.10 -1.30 -16.57
C LEU A 472 -3.77 -1.08 -17.30
N LEU A 473 -3.64 -1.55 -18.54
CA LEU A 473 -2.42 -1.36 -19.33
C LEU A 473 -2.10 0.12 -19.56
N VAL A 474 -3.11 0.93 -19.92
CA VAL A 474 -2.93 2.39 -20.09
C VAL A 474 -2.50 3.05 -18.78
N TYR A 475 -3.20 2.72 -17.68
CA TYR A 475 -2.91 3.30 -16.38
C TYR A 475 -1.53 2.90 -15.86
N ILE A 476 -1.15 1.63 -15.93
CA ILE A 476 0.17 1.14 -15.50
C ILE A 476 1.29 1.78 -16.33
N ALA A 477 1.12 1.90 -17.65
CA ALA A 477 2.14 2.49 -18.51
C ALA A 477 2.38 3.97 -18.19
N CYS A 478 1.32 4.74 -17.95
CA CYS A 478 1.41 6.19 -17.75
C CYS A 478 1.61 6.60 -16.28
N LEU A 479 1.09 5.82 -15.33
CA LEU A 479 0.85 6.22 -13.93
C LEU A 479 1.28 5.12 -12.94
N ALA A 480 2.41 4.49 -13.21
CA ALA A 480 2.98 3.36 -12.45
C ALA A 480 3.20 3.62 -10.95
N ALA A 481 3.24 4.89 -10.54
CA ALA A 481 3.80 5.35 -9.28
C ALA A 481 2.99 4.95 -8.03
N ASP A 482 1.83 4.32 -8.11
CA ASP A 482 1.08 3.98 -6.89
C ASP A 482 0.34 2.64 -7.01
N LEU A 483 0.97 1.64 -7.62
CA LEU A 483 0.41 0.28 -7.70
C LEU A 483 1.06 -0.69 -6.70
N GLY A 484 1.99 -0.23 -5.84
CA GLY A 484 2.66 -1.08 -4.85
C GLY A 484 3.38 -2.28 -5.49
N LEU A 485 4.01 -2.07 -6.66
CA LEU A 485 4.70 -3.13 -7.42
C LEU A 485 6.02 -3.58 -6.74
N ASP A 486 6.45 -2.86 -5.71
CA ASP A 486 7.55 -3.16 -4.80
C ASP A 486 7.18 -4.18 -3.71
N ARG A 487 5.92 -4.64 -3.66
CA ARG A 487 5.41 -5.67 -2.73
C ARG A 487 5.55 -7.15 -3.22
N GLU A 488 5.90 -8.12 -2.36
CA GLU A 488 5.84 -9.58 -2.55
C GLU A 488 4.48 -10.09 -3.07
N LEU A 489 4.54 -11.26 -3.71
CA LEU A 489 3.52 -11.80 -4.60
C LEU A 489 2.24 -12.27 -3.86
N PRO A 490 1.03 -11.91 -4.34
CA PRO A 490 -0.23 -12.50 -3.89
C PRO A 490 -0.33 -14.01 -4.13
N ASN A 491 -1.12 -14.67 -3.29
CA ASN A 491 -1.54 -16.07 -3.45
C ASN A 491 -2.71 -16.23 -4.47
N LEU A 492 -2.54 -17.05 -5.50
CA LEU A 492 -3.37 -17.10 -6.73
C LEU A 492 -4.80 -17.69 -6.63
N SER A 493 -5.41 -17.75 -5.45
CA SER A 493 -6.62 -18.53 -5.22
C SER A 493 -7.89 -17.68 -5.06
N ASN A 494 -8.38 -17.03 -6.12
CA ASN A 494 -9.81 -16.69 -6.28
C ASN A 494 -10.13 -16.07 -7.65
N PHE A 495 -10.47 -16.91 -8.64
CA PHE A 495 -10.76 -16.44 -10.00
C PHE A 495 -12.18 -16.84 -10.45
N ASN A 496 -13.09 -15.86 -10.42
CA ASN A 496 -14.43 -15.96 -11.02
C ASN A 496 -14.38 -16.04 -12.56
N ALA A 497 -15.54 -16.33 -13.16
CA ALA A 497 -15.77 -16.43 -14.61
C ALA A 497 -15.25 -15.20 -15.39
N ILE A 498 -14.59 -15.47 -16.53
CA ILE A 498 -14.04 -14.44 -17.43
C ILE A 498 -15.13 -14.04 -18.43
N ARG A 499 -15.37 -12.73 -18.59
CA ARG A 499 -16.20 -12.25 -19.70
C ARG A 499 -15.38 -12.30 -20.98
N THR A 500 -15.88 -13.01 -21.99
CA THR A 500 -15.18 -13.23 -23.27
C THR A 500 -15.51 -12.18 -24.33
N GLU A 501 -16.39 -11.22 -24.02
CA GLU A 501 -16.73 -10.15 -24.94
C GLU A 501 -15.49 -9.37 -25.39
N GLY A 502 -15.27 -9.31 -26.71
CA GLY A 502 -14.12 -8.64 -27.32
C GLY A 502 -12.79 -9.42 -27.26
N LEU A 503 -12.73 -10.56 -26.54
CA LEU A 503 -11.54 -11.41 -26.50
C LEU A 503 -11.43 -12.33 -27.72
N ILE A 504 -12.55 -12.88 -28.17
CA ILE A 504 -12.59 -13.87 -29.26
C ILE A 504 -13.56 -13.39 -30.35
N GLU A 505 -13.12 -13.48 -31.60
CA GLU A 505 -13.93 -13.27 -32.80
C GLU A 505 -13.64 -14.41 -33.78
N ASN A 506 -14.68 -15.11 -34.27
CA ASN A 506 -14.55 -16.27 -35.15
C ASN A 506 -13.61 -17.37 -34.62
N ASP A 507 -13.72 -17.70 -33.33
CA ASP A 507 -12.87 -18.69 -32.62
C ASP A 507 -11.36 -18.34 -32.54
N GLU A 508 -10.97 -17.12 -32.91
CA GLU A 508 -9.60 -16.60 -32.73
C GLU A 508 -9.55 -15.42 -31.77
N PHE A 509 -8.43 -15.25 -31.08
CA PHE A 509 -8.19 -14.05 -30.28
C PHE A 509 -8.19 -12.80 -31.16
N THR A 510 -8.94 -11.78 -30.74
CA THR A 510 -8.97 -10.50 -31.45
C THR A 510 -7.58 -9.87 -31.47
N LYS A 511 -7.31 -9.01 -32.47
CA LYS A 511 -6.05 -8.27 -32.56
C LYS A 511 -5.80 -7.42 -31.31
N ALA A 512 -6.86 -6.86 -30.72
CA ALA A 512 -6.77 -6.11 -29.46
C ALA A 512 -6.34 -7.01 -28.29
N ALA A 513 -6.87 -8.23 -28.19
CA ALA A 513 -6.45 -9.20 -27.17
C ALA A 513 -4.98 -9.64 -27.36
N LYS A 514 -4.56 -9.91 -28.60
CA LYS A 514 -3.16 -10.25 -28.94
C LYS A 514 -2.20 -9.13 -28.52
N ARG A 515 -2.51 -7.87 -28.85
CA ARG A 515 -1.71 -6.69 -28.44
C ARG A 515 -1.69 -6.50 -26.93
N ALA A 516 -2.84 -6.65 -26.26
CA ALA A 516 -2.93 -6.52 -24.82
C ALA A 516 -2.04 -7.57 -24.11
N TYR A 517 -2.06 -8.82 -24.59
CA TYR A 517 -1.21 -9.89 -24.05
C TYR A 517 0.29 -9.58 -24.19
N LEU A 518 0.71 -9.10 -25.36
CA LEU A 518 2.08 -8.64 -25.60
C LEU A 518 2.45 -7.43 -24.71
N GLY A 519 1.51 -6.52 -24.49
CA GLY A 519 1.67 -5.36 -23.61
C GLY A 519 1.84 -5.74 -22.14
N CYS A 520 1.09 -6.75 -21.68
CA CYS A 520 1.25 -7.33 -20.33
C CYS A 520 2.67 -7.87 -20.14
N TYR A 521 3.19 -8.63 -21.11
CA TYR A 521 4.57 -9.12 -21.05
C TYR A 521 5.58 -7.97 -21.05
N TYR A 522 5.40 -6.99 -21.95
CA TYR A 522 6.30 -5.84 -22.07
C TYR A 522 6.44 -5.07 -20.74
N LEU A 523 5.32 -4.72 -20.11
CA LEU A 523 5.31 -4.03 -18.82
C LEU A 523 5.81 -4.92 -17.69
N SER A 524 5.32 -6.17 -17.59
CA SER A 524 5.74 -7.11 -16.54
C SER A 524 7.25 -7.30 -16.54
N SER A 525 7.84 -7.55 -17.72
CA SER A 525 9.28 -7.68 -17.89
C SER A 525 10.02 -6.41 -17.48
N ALA A 526 9.54 -5.23 -17.88
CA ALA A 526 10.17 -3.93 -17.56
C ALA A 526 10.20 -3.66 -16.05
N TYR A 527 9.06 -3.79 -15.36
CA TYR A 527 8.98 -3.55 -13.93
C TYR A 527 9.72 -4.60 -13.11
N CYS A 528 9.67 -5.87 -13.51
CA CYS A 528 10.42 -6.93 -12.81
C CYS A 528 11.93 -6.66 -12.82
N GLN A 529 12.49 -6.21 -13.97
CA GLN A 529 13.88 -5.77 -14.03
C GLN A 529 14.13 -4.57 -13.11
N GLY A 530 13.27 -3.55 -13.15
CA GLY A 530 13.39 -2.36 -12.32
C GLY A 530 13.42 -2.70 -10.82
N PHE A 531 12.42 -3.43 -10.34
CA PHE A 531 12.31 -3.82 -8.93
C PHE A 531 13.28 -4.93 -8.51
N GLY A 532 13.96 -5.59 -9.45
CA GLY A 532 14.82 -6.75 -9.14
C GLY A 532 14.02 -7.98 -8.73
N LYS A 533 12.83 -8.17 -9.32
CA LYS A 533 11.89 -9.26 -9.03
C LYS A 533 11.80 -10.27 -10.17
N PRO A 534 11.41 -11.52 -9.89
CA PRO A 534 11.19 -12.51 -10.95
C PRO A 534 9.97 -12.14 -11.81
N ASN A 535 10.09 -12.28 -13.12
CA ASN A 535 8.97 -12.11 -14.06
C ASN A 535 8.12 -13.38 -14.13
N ASN A 536 6.89 -13.32 -13.62
CA ASN A 536 5.96 -14.45 -13.61
C ASN A 536 5.24 -14.67 -14.95
N LEU A 537 5.20 -13.66 -15.83
CA LEU A 537 4.70 -13.81 -17.20
C LEU A 537 5.88 -14.11 -18.13
N ARG A 538 6.27 -15.39 -18.19
CA ARG A 538 7.38 -15.85 -19.02
C ARG A 538 7.08 -15.69 -20.50
N TYR A 539 8.11 -15.33 -21.26
CA TYR A 539 8.04 -15.34 -22.72
C TYR A 539 7.70 -16.74 -23.23
N SER A 540 6.77 -16.83 -24.19
CA SER A 540 6.34 -18.11 -24.76
C SER A 540 6.20 -18.01 -26.27
N ASN A 541 6.25 -19.16 -26.95
CA ASN A 541 6.12 -19.24 -28.42
C ASN A 541 4.80 -18.64 -28.92
N VAL A 542 3.76 -18.58 -28.08
CA VAL A 542 2.48 -17.94 -28.40
C VAL A 542 2.65 -16.44 -28.64
N MET A 543 3.59 -15.79 -27.95
CA MET A 543 3.89 -14.38 -28.16
C MET A 543 4.53 -14.13 -29.52
N ASP A 544 5.36 -15.07 -30.01
CA ASP A 544 5.91 -15.01 -31.37
C ASP A 544 4.78 -15.13 -32.40
N VAL A 545 3.89 -16.13 -32.26
CA VAL A 545 2.74 -16.32 -33.15
C VAL A 545 1.84 -15.09 -33.19
N TYR A 546 1.53 -14.50 -32.03
CA TYR A 546 0.71 -13.29 -31.97
C TYR A 546 1.44 -12.08 -32.54
N GLY A 547 2.71 -11.92 -32.23
CA GLY A 547 3.56 -10.86 -32.77
C GLY A 547 3.64 -10.91 -34.30
N GLU A 548 3.95 -12.08 -34.86
CA GLU A 548 4.00 -12.33 -36.30
C GLU A 548 2.65 -12.05 -36.96
N SER A 549 1.54 -12.49 -36.37
CA SER A 549 0.20 -12.20 -36.92
C SER A 549 -0.17 -10.71 -36.90
N LEU A 550 0.53 -9.88 -36.12
CA LEU A 550 0.34 -8.43 -36.07
C LEU A 550 1.32 -7.69 -36.99
N MET A 551 2.39 -8.35 -37.47
CA MET A 551 3.41 -7.74 -38.35
C MET A 551 2.90 -7.48 -39.76
N ASP A 552 1.86 -8.19 -40.19
CA ASP A 552 1.22 -8.00 -41.50
C ASP A 552 0.60 -6.58 -41.65
N GLU A 553 0.51 -5.81 -40.57
CA GLU A 553 0.04 -4.42 -40.55
C GLU A 553 1.20 -3.45 -40.25
N GLU A 554 1.47 -2.53 -41.18
CA GLU A 554 2.57 -1.56 -41.09
C GLU A 554 2.53 -0.71 -39.81
N LEU A 555 1.33 -0.33 -39.35
CA LEU A 555 1.11 0.44 -38.12
C LEU A 555 1.32 -0.35 -36.81
N LEU A 556 1.37 -1.68 -36.89
CA LEU A 556 1.50 -2.59 -35.76
C LEU A 556 2.86 -3.28 -35.66
N SER A 557 3.65 -3.26 -36.73
CA SER A 557 5.01 -3.80 -36.72
C SER A 557 5.86 -3.33 -35.52
N PRO A 558 5.77 -2.07 -35.04
CA PRO A 558 6.52 -1.65 -33.85
C PRO A 558 6.18 -2.41 -32.56
N VAL A 559 4.96 -2.93 -32.41
CA VAL A 559 4.52 -3.65 -31.20
C VAL A 559 5.38 -4.90 -30.98
N TYR A 560 5.51 -5.74 -32.00
CA TYR A 560 6.29 -6.97 -31.88
C TYR A 560 7.79 -6.70 -31.80
N SER A 561 8.29 -5.72 -32.57
CA SER A 561 9.70 -5.31 -32.50
C SER A 561 10.10 -4.85 -31.09
N MET A 562 9.24 -4.09 -30.40
CA MET A 562 9.47 -3.66 -29.01
C MET A 562 9.46 -4.84 -28.02
N VAL A 563 8.58 -5.81 -28.21
CA VAL A 563 8.54 -7.04 -27.38
C VAL A 563 9.82 -7.86 -27.53
N ARG A 564 10.34 -8.00 -28.75
CA ARG A 564 11.59 -8.73 -29.00
C ARG A 564 12.80 -8.03 -28.39
N LEU A 565 12.89 -6.70 -28.47
CA LEU A 565 13.93 -5.94 -27.76
C LEU A 565 13.83 -6.14 -26.24
N ARG A 566 12.60 -6.10 -25.69
CA ARG A 566 12.37 -6.31 -24.27
C ARG A 566 12.80 -7.72 -23.83
N ARG A 567 12.50 -8.75 -24.63
CA ARG A 567 12.96 -10.12 -24.40
C ARG A 567 14.48 -10.23 -24.42
N LEU A 568 15.14 -9.58 -25.36
CA LEU A 568 16.61 -9.55 -25.40
C LEU A 568 17.19 -8.91 -24.14
N ASN A 569 16.63 -7.79 -23.67
CA ASN A 569 17.05 -7.15 -22.42
C ASN A 569 16.83 -8.03 -21.18
N GLU A 570 15.72 -8.78 -21.13
CA GLU A 570 15.45 -9.75 -20.07
C GLU A 570 16.47 -10.90 -20.08
N LYS A 571 16.81 -11.46 -21.25
CA LYS A 571 17.85 -12.50 -21.38
C LYS A 571 19.22 -12.02 -20.89
N ILE A 572 19.60 -10.78 -21.22
CA ILE A 572 20.84 -10.16 -20.72
C ILE A 572 20.80 -10.11 -19.19
N THR A 573 19.72 -9.57 -18.61
CA THR A 573 19.57 -9.42 -17.17
C THR A 573 19.61 -10.78 -16.44
N GLU A 574 18.88 -11.78 -16.94
CA GLU A 574 18.80 -13.13 -16.35
C GLU A 574 20.15 -13.86 -16.36
N LEU A 575 20.89 -13.77 -17.47
CA LEU A 575 22.22 -14.37 -17.59
C LEU A 575 23.18 -13.76 -16.56
N HIS A 576 23.16 -12.44 -16.40
CA HIS A 576 24.07 -11.75 -15.49
C HIS A 576 23.64 -11.84 -14.01
N ALA A 577 22.36 -12.06 -13.71
CA ALA A 577 21.89 -12.30 -12.34
C ALA A 577 22.37 -13.67 -11.79
N ASN A 578 22.51 -14.68 -12.65
CA ASN A 578 22.85 -16.04 -12.26
C ASN A 578 24.34 -16.43 -12.48
N LYS A 579 25.18 -15.50 -12.97
CA LYS A 579 26.59 -15.77 -13.29
C LYS A 579 27.40 -16.00 -12.01
N GLN A 580 27.83 -17.25 -11.80
CA GLN A 580 28.87 -17.61 -10.83
C GLN A 580 30.24 -17.35 -11.46
N LEU A 581 31.16 -16.75 -10.70
CA LEU A 581 32.55 -16.57 -11.15
C LEU A 581 33.25 -17.93 -11.13
N SER A 582 34.03 -18.22 -12.18
CA SER A 582 34.86 -19.42 -12.18
C SER A 582 36.17 -19.18 -11.44
N ASP A 583 36.83 -20.25 -10.99
CA ASP A 583 38.16 -20.17 -10.39
C ASP A 583 39.25 -19.81 -11.43
N ASP A 584 38.91 -19.73 -12.73
CA ASP A 584 39.80 -19.40 -13.83
C ASP A 584 39.46 -18.03 -14.47
N PRO A 585 40.26 -16.98 -14.20
CA PRO A 585 40.08 -15.65 -14.77
C PRO A 585 40.07 -15.59 -16.30
N HIS A 586 40.79 -16.51 -16.96
CA HIS A 586 40.84 -16.55 -18.43
C HIS A 586 39.52 -17.07 -19.00
N LEU A 587 38.94 -18.09 -18.37
CA LEU A 587 37.64 -18.62 -18.73
C LEU A 587 36.53 -17.58 -18.52
N ASP A 588 36.59 -16.81 -17.44
CA ASP A 588 35.63 -15.73 -17.18
C ASP A 588 35.70 -14.63 -18.24
N SER A 589 36.90 -14.25 -18.70
CA SER A 589 37.09 -13.28 -19.79
C SER A 589 36.61 -13.82 -21.13
N LEU A 590 36.84 -15.10 -21.43
CA LEU A 590 36.35 -15.74 -22.65
C LEU A 590 34.81 -15.81 -22.65
N ASN A 591 34.22 -16.17 -21.51
CA ASN A 591 32.77 -16.18 -21.33
C ASN A 591 32.16 -14.78 -21.48
N ALA A 592 32.83 -13.74 -20.97
CA ALA A 592 32.41 -12.36 -21.12
C ALA A 592 32.35 -11.93 -22.59
N GLU A 593 33.41 -12.21 -23.36
CA GLU A 593 33.48 -11.92 -24.79
C GLU A 593 32.40 -12.71 -25.56
N LEU A 594 32.24 -14.00 -25.26
CA LEU A 594 31.21 -14.85 -25.88
C LEU A 594 29.80 -14.32 -25.62
N ASN A 595 29.48 -13.93 -24.38
CA ASN A 595 28.16 -13.38 -24.03
C ASN A 595 27.87 -12.09 -24.81
N VAL A 596 28.84 -11.17 -24.86
CA VAL A 596 28.72 -9.92 -25.62
C VAL A 596 28.49 -10.22 -27.11
N GLN A 597 29.25 -11.15 -27.70
CA GLN A 597 29.07 -11.55 -29.10
C GLN A 597 27.71 -12.18 -29.37
N ILE A 598 27.22 -13.05 -28.48
CA ILE A 598 25.89 -13.67 -28.60
C ILE A 598 24.81 -12.60 -28.61
N PHE A 599 24.80 -11.71 -27.61
CA PHE A 599 23.75 -10.68 -27.52
C PHE A 599 23.86 -9.62 -28.62
N MET A 600 25.07 -9.28 -29.07
CA MET A 600 25.26 -8.40 -30.23
C MET A 600 24.76 -9.02 -31.52
N ASN A 601 24.98 -10.33 -31.71
CA ASN A 601 24.44 -11.05 -32.86
C ASN A 601 22.91 -11.12 -32.80
N GLU A 602 22.32 -11.38 -31.63
CA GLU A 602 20.86 -11.35 -31.47
C GLU A 602 20.27 -9.95 -31.73
N LEU A 603 20.94 -8.88 -31.25
CA LEU A 603 20.54 -7.50 -31.54
C LEU A 603 20.65 -7.20 -33.04
N GLN A 604 21.68 -7.71 -33.71
CA GLN A 604 21.84 -7.55 -35.15
C GLN A 604 20.77 -8.30 -35.94
N GLN A 605 20.47 -9.55 -35.58
CA GLN A 605 19.37 -10.31 -36.16
C GLN A 605 18.03 -9.59 -35.99
N TRP A 606 17.82 -8.94 -34.83
CA TRP A 606 16.67 -8.09 -34.64
C TRP A 606 16.66 -6.90 -35.62
N ARG A 607 17.77 -6.18 -35.80
CA ARG A 607 17.87 -5.05 -36.75
C ARG A 607 17.56 -5.48 -38.19
N ASP A 608 18.03 -6.67 -38.57
CA ASP A 608 17.86 -7.23 -39.91
C ASP A 608 16.42 -7.71 -40.16
N SER A 609 15.73 -8.13 -39.10
CA SER A 609 14.34 -8.62 -39.16
C SER A 609 13.27 -7.54 -39.27
N ILE A 610 13.63 -6.26 -39.13
CA ILE A 610 12.70 -5.14 -39.24
C ILE A 610 12.57 -4.73 -40.71
N PRO A 611 11.34 -4.45 -41.21
CA PRO A 611 11.12 -3.94 -42.58
C PRO A 611 11.97 -2.71 -42.92
N ASP A 612 12.39 -2.59 -44.18
CA ASP A 612 13.29 -1.52 -44.65
C ASP A 612 12.67 -0.12 -44.47
N GLU A 613 11.34 -0.02 -44.61
CA GLU A 613 10.56 1.19 -44.39
C GLU A 613 10.70 1.70 -42.95
N ILE A 614 10.56 0.80 -41.98
CA ILE A 614 10.75 1.12 -40.55
C ILE A 614 12.23 1.40 -40.26
N ARG A 615 13.15 0.65 -40.89
CA ARG A 615 14.59 0.86 -40.72
C ARG A 615 15.02 2.26 -41.15
N SER A 616 14.45 2.78 -42.24
CA SER A 616 14.72 4.14 -42.72
C SER A 616 14.24 5.24 -41.76
N LEU A 617 13.16 4.98 -41.02
CA LEU A 617 12.54 5.90 -40.06
C LEU A 617 13.19 5.87 -38.66
N ARG A 618 14.15 4.98 -38.41
CA ARG A 618 14.90 4.91 -37.13
C ARG A 618 15.85 6.08 -36.90
N THR A 619 16.10 6.89 -37.93
CA THR A 619 16.87 8.13 -37.81
C THR A 619 15.91 9.30 -37.60
N PRO A 620 16.26 10.32 -36.79
CA PRO A 620 15.35 11.41 -36.45
C PRO A 620 14.83 12.08 -37.72
N PRO A 621 13.50 12.12 -37.96
CA PRO A 621 12.96 12.61 -39.21
C PRO A 621 13.00 14.13 -39.24
N THR A 622 13.54 14.70 -40.31
CA THR A 622 13.44 16.14 -40.60
C THR A 622 12.10 16.53 -41.22
N THR A 623 11.37 15.59 -41.84
CA THR A 623 10.04 15.81 -42.43
C THR A 623 9.45 14.48 -42.89
N SER A 624 8.35 13.98 -42.31
CA SER A 624 7.69 12.71 -42.72
C SER A 624 6.17 12.77 -42.54
N VAL A 625 5.45 12.06 -43.42
CA VAL A 625 4.00 12.20 -43.78
C VAL A 625 3.05 11.37 -42.89
N MET A 626 3.58 10.55 -41.97
CA MET A 626 2.78 9.70 -41.06
C MET A 626 3.21 9.89 -39.60
N PRO A 627 2.62 10.84 -38.85
CA PRO A 627 3.09 11.18 -37.50
C PRO A 627 3.06 9.99 -36.53
N ALA A 628 1.96 9.24 -36.43
CA ALA A 628 1.82 8.19 -35.39
C ALA A 628 2.84 7.05 -35.54
N LEU A 629 3.05 6.52 -36.76
CA LEU A 629 4.05 5.48 -37.03
C LEU A 629 5.47 5.99 -36.74
N THR A 630 5.75 7.23 -37.15
CA THR A 630 7.06 7.87 -36.92
C THR A 630 7.40 7.99 -35.44
N HIS A 631 6.43 8.31 -34.57
CA HIS A 631 6.66 8.37 -33.13
C HIS A 631 6.91 6.98 -32.52
N SER A 632 6.13 5.95 -32.89
CA SER A 632 6.35 4.58 -32.40
C SER A 632 7.73 4.03 -32.77
N VAL A 633 8.19 4.30 -34.00
CA VAL A 633 9.54 3.93 -34.45
C VAL A 633 10.61 4.69 -33.67
N ALA A 634 10.36 5.96 -33.32
CA ALA A 634 11.31 6.74 -32.54
C ALA A 634 11.54 6.13 -31.14
N TYR A 635 10.48 5.68 -30.46
CA TYR A 635 10.59 5.01 -29.15
C TYR A 635 11.19 3.60 -29.25
N MET A 636 10.91 2.87 -30.33
CA MET A 636 11.57 1.58 -30.62
C MET A 636 13.08 1.75 -30.77
N ALA A 637 13.53 2.75 -31.53
CA ALA A 637 14.95 3.04 -31.71
C ALA A 637 15.61 3.49 -30.39
N LEU A 638 14.90 4.23 -29.53
CA LEU A 638 15.39 4.54 -28.18
C LEU A 638 15.61 3.27 -27.35
N ALA A 639 14.65 2.33 -27.37
CA ALA A 639 14.76 1.05 -26.68
C ALA A 639 15.91 0.19 -27.22
N GLU A 640 16.12 0.16 -28.53
CA GLU A 640 17.25 -0.55 -29.15
C GLU A 640 18.60 -0.02 -28.63
N ARG A 641 18.79 1.30 -28.59
CA ARG A 641 20.02 1.91 -28.06
C ARG A 641 20.21 1.60 -26.58
N SER A 642 19.12 1.49 -25.83
CA SER A 642 19.19 1.01 -24.45
C SER A 642 19.67 -0.43 -24.35
N VAL A 643 19.21 -1.33 -25.23
CA VAL A 643 19.68 -2.74 -25.26
C VAL A 643 21.16 -2.81 -25.63
N ASP A 644 21.61 -2.03 -26.61
CA ASP A 644 23.03 -1.91 -26.98
C ASP A 644 23.89 -1.50 -25.76
N LEU A 645 23.40 -0.55 -24.97
CA LEU A 645 24.03 -0.14 -23.72
C LEU A 645 23.98 -1.23 -22.62
N SER A 646 22.85 -1.94 -22.49
CA SER A 646 22.66 -3.02 -21.52
C SER A 646 23.65 -4.16 -21.71
N ILE A 647 23.93 -4.57 -22.96
CA ILE A 647 24.87 -5.66 -23.27
C ILE A 647 26.22 -5.45 -22.57
N TYR A 648 26.79 -4.25 -22.72
CA TYR A 648 28.09 -3.95 -22.10
C TYR A 648 27.97 -3.63 -20.62
N SER A 649 26.95 -2.86 -20.21
CA SER A 649 26.83 -2.39 -18.83
C SER A 649 26.55 -3.52 -17.83
N TYR A 650 25.81 -4.56 -18.21
CA TYR A 650 25.59 -5.74 -17.37
C TYR A 650 26.82 -6.66 -17.31
N GLU A 651 27.53 -6.87 -18.43
CA GLU A 651 28.78 -7.64 -18.43
C GLU A 651 29.86 -6.93 -17.59
N LEU A 652 29.92 -5.59 -17.67
CA LEU A 652 30.76 -4.78 -16.80
C LEU A 652 30.21 -4.68 -15.37
N GLY A 653 29.03 -5.21 -15.05
CA GLY A 653 28.48 -5.15 -13.70
C GLY A 653 28.07 -3.75 -13.24
N PHE A 654 27.99 -2.77 -14.15
CA PHE A 654 27.52 -1.41 -13.85
C PHE A 654 26.02 -1.34 -13.53
N LEU A 655 25.24 -2.38 -13.80
CA LEU A 655 23.81 -2.45 -13.46
C LEU A 655 23.47 -3.60 -12.50
N ARG A 656 24.48 -4.28 -11.92
CA ARG A 656 24.28 -5.39 -10.97
C ARG A 656 23.91 -4.92 -9.55
N LYS A 657 23.11 -5.75 -8.86
CA LYS A 657 22.65 -5.58 -7.47
C LYS A 657 22.87 -6.88 -6.65
N PRO A 658 23.22 -6.81 -5.35
CA PRO A 658 23.67 -5.63 -4.63
C PRO A 658 25.06 -5.20 -5.11
N TYR A 659 25.19 -3.93 -5.48
CA TYR A 659 26.37 -3.43 -6.18
C TYR A 659 27.67 -3.54 -5.36
N ARG A 660 27.57 -3.32 -4.05
CA ARG A 660 28.71 -3.34 -3.11
C ARG A 660 29.35 -4.73 -3.01
N ASP A 661 28.54 -5.77 -3.01
CA ASP A 661 29.03 -7.15 -2.87
C ASP A 661 29.64 -7.67 -4.17
N HIS A 662 29.12 -7.21 -5.31
CA HIS A 662 29.76 -7.47 -6.61
C HIS A 662 31.18 -6.87 -6.69
N LEU A 663 31.39 -5.65 -6.19
CA LEU A 663 32.74 -5.06 -6.15
C LEU A 663 33.68 -5.76 -5.17
N ARG A 664 33.18 -6.19 -4.01
CA ARG A 664 33.97 -6.93 -3.00
C ARG A 664 34.43 -8.28 -3.51
N SER A 665 33.58 -8.98 -4.25
CA SER A 665 33.87 -10.29 -4.86
C SER A 665 34.82 -10.21 -6.06
N GLN A 666 34.89 -9.07 -6.75
CA GLN A 666 35.80 -8.85 -7.88
C GLN A 666 37.24 -8.43 -7.49
N ASN A 667 37.60 -8.43 -6.21
CA ASN A 667 38.98 -8.15 -5.76
C ASN A 667 40.03 -9.18 -6.24
N ASN A 668 39.65 -10.19 -7.02
CA ASN A 668 40.55 -11.15 -7.65
C ASN A 668 40.57 -10.98 -9.18
N ASN A 669 41.64 -10.37 -9.70
CA ASN A 669 42.34 -10.62 -10.98
C ASN A 669 41.59 -11.03 -12.27
N ALA A 670 40.27 -10.84 -12.42
CA ALA A 670 39.59 -11.09 -13.69
C ALA A 670 40.00 -10.03 -14.73
N PRO A 671 40.63 -10.42 -15.86
CA PRO A 671 41.03 -9.46 -16.88
C PRO A 671 39.78 -8.88 -17.55
N ILE A 672 39.66 -7.55 -17.52
CA ILE A 672 38.56 -6.82 -18.16
C ILE A 672 38.98 -6.48 -19.58
N VAL A 673 38.11 -6.80 -20.54
CA VAL A 673 38.35 -6.49 -21.95
C VAL A 673 38.16 -4.97 -22.14
N GLN A 674 39.25 -4.23 -22.37
CA GLN A 674 39.23 -2.77 -22.51
C GLN A 674 38.26 -2.27 -23.59
N SER A 675 38.07 -3.06 -24.66
CA SER A 675 37.11 -2.75 -25.73
C SER A 675 35.67 -2.65 -25.22
N HIS A 676 35.29 -3.43 -24.19
CA HIS A 676 33.94 -3.38 -23.61
C HIS A 676 33.64 -2.03 -22.95
N LEU A 677 34.64 -1.44 -22.26
CA LEU A 677 34.49 -0.12 -21.63
C LEU A 677 34.31 0.98 -22.69
N THR A 678 35.12 0.94 -23.76
CA THR A 678 35.00 1.87 -24.89
C THR A 678 33.64 1.73 -25.57
N ASN A 679 33.22 0.49 -25.88
CA ASN A 679 31.95 0.24 -26.54
C ASN A 679 30.75 0.60 -25.64
N CYS A 680 30.85 0.40 -24.32
CA CYS A 680 29.84 0.84 -23.35
C CYS A 680 29.70 2.36 -23.37
N LEU A 681 30.82 3.08 -23.40
CA LEU A 681 30.80 4.54 -23.51
C LEU A 681 30.14 4.98 -24.82
N ASP A 682 30.52 4.40 -25.94
CA ASP A 682 29.95 4.77 -27.25
C ASP A 682 28.46 4.42 -27.33
N ALA A 683 28.02 3.32 -26.73
CA ALA A 683 26.60 3.01 -26.57
C ALA A 683 25.85 4.06 -25.73
N ALA A 684 26.44 4.50 -24.61
CA ALA A 684 25.83 5.53 -23.76
C ALA A 684 25.71 6.87 -24.48
N LYS A 685 26.75 7.29 -25.23
CA LYS A 685 26.71 8.51 -26.04
C LYS A 685 25.61 8.44 -27.10
N ARG A 686 25.56 7.35 -27.88
CA ARG A 686 24.54 7.12 -28.91
C ARG A 686 23.13 7.17 -28.33
N PHE A 687 22.93 6.68 -27.11
CA PHE A 687 21.64 6.79 -26.41
C PHE A 687 21.28 8.26 -26.11
N PHE A 688 22.16 9.02 -25.47
CA PHE A 688 21.88 10.42 -25.11
C PHE A 688 21.73 11.34 -26.33
N GLU A 689 22.59 11.17 -27.33
CA GLU A 689 22.52 11.94 -28.58
C GLU A 689 21.21 11.67 -29.31
N TYR A 690 20.79 10.40 -29.36
CA TYR A 690 19.50 10.05 -29.94
C TYR A 690 18.32 10.61 -29.13
N LEU A 691 18.34 10.46 -27.80
CA LEU A 691 17.32 11.04 -26.91
C LEU A 691 17.18 12.55 -27.11
N LEU A 692 18.30 13.28 -27.20
CA LEU A 692 18.33 14.72 -27.43
C LEU A 692 17.94 15.11 -28.85
N SER A 693 18.09 14.21 -29.82
CA SER A 693 17.63 14.44 -31.20
C SER A 693 16.12 14.30 -31.39
N LEU A 694 15.41 13.67 -30.44
CA LEU A 694 13.96 13.56 -30.49
C LEU A 694 13.30 14.94 -30.35
N PRO A 695 12.20 15.22 -31.06
CA PRO A 695 11.39 16.43 -30.84
C PRO A 695 11.02 16.61 -29.36
N GLU A 696 10.98 17.85 -28.87
CA GLU A 696 10.62 18.16 -27.48
C GLU A 696 9.26 17.56 -27.09
N ALA A 697 8.26 17.68 -27.97
CA ALA A 697 6.92 17.14 -27.74
C ALA A 697 6.90 15.62 -27.50
N SER A 698 7.86 14.84 -28.03
CA SER A 698 7.93 13.39 -27.82
C SER A 698 8.17 13.02 -26.36
N LEU A 699 8.75 13.91 -25.55
CA LEU A 699 8.98 13.67 -24.12
C LEU A 699 7.66 13.64 -23.32
N LEU A 700 6.59 14.25 -23.85
CA LEU A 700 5.27 14.25 -23.21
C LEU A 700 4.59 12.87 -23.29
N GLY A 701 5.02 12.02 -24.22
CA GLY A 701 4.50 10.67 -24.38
C GLY A 701 5.23 9.60 -23.57
N PHE A 702 6.34 9.94 -22.90
CA PHE A 702 7.18 8.96 -22.21
C PHE A 702 6.38 8.22 -21.13
N THR A 703 6.35 6.89 -21.25
CA THR A 703 5.86 6.01 -20.20
C THR A 703 6.93 5.83 -19.13
N SER A 704 6.54 5.24 -18.00
CA SER A 704 7.48 4.85 -16.95
C SER A 704 8.67 4.03 -17.45
N VAL A 705 8.50 3.24 -18.51
CA VAL A 705 9.56 2.44 -19.12
C VAL A 705 10.63 3.33 -19.75
N GLN A 706 10.26 4.32 -20.58
CA GLN A 706 11.24 5.22 -21.21
C GLN A 706 11.97 6.09 -20.20
N TRP A 707 11.25 6.56 -19.17
CA TRP A 707 11.85 7.25 -18.03
C TRP A 707 12.90 6.36 -17.32
N GLY A 708 12.60 5.07 -17.12
CA GLY A 708 13.54 4.09 -16.58
C GLY A 708 14.80 3.91 -17.45
N LEU A 709 14.65 3.82 -18.77
CA LEU A 709 15.81 3.72 -19.69
C LEU A 709 16.75 4.93 -19.55
N MET A 710 16.19 6.14 -19.38
CA MET A 710 16.97 7.36 -19.18
C MET A 710 17.75 7.33 -17.86
N VAL A 711 17.14 6.81 -16.78
CA VAL A 711 17.81 6.67 -15.48
C VAL A 711 18.94 5.65 -15.57
N GLU A 712 18.71 4.49 -16.18
CA GLU A 712 19.74 3.46 -16.39
C GLU A 712 20.94 4.02 -17.17
N ALA A 713 20.69 4.71 -18.30
CA ALA A 713 21.75 5.30 -19.11
C ALA A 713 22.55 6.39 -18.36
N THR A 714 21.86 7.23 -17.57
CA THR A 714 22.49 8.25 -16.72
C THR A 714 23.42 7.63 -15.69
N LEU A 715 22.99 6.53 -15.07
CA LEU A 715 23.82 5.81 -14.12
C LEU A 715 25.05 5.16 -14.79
N VAL A 716 24.87 4.47 -15.92
CA VAL A 716 25.99 3.85 -16.63
C VAL A 716 27.04 4.89 -17.02
N LEU A 717 26.61 6.01 -17.61
CA LEU A 717 27.52 7.09 -18.01
C LEU A 717 28.20 7.76 -16.81
N SER A 718 27.47 7.91 -15.70
CA SER A 718 28.06 8.36 -14.44
C SER A 718 29.10 7.37 -13.90
N ARG A 719 28.87 6.06 -13.96
CA ARG A 719 29.82 5.05 -13.44
C ARG A 719 31.08 4.96 -14.30
N LEU A 720 30.96 5.12 -15.62
CA LEU A 720 32.08 5.20 -16.57
C LEU A 720 33.00 6.41 -16.33
N THR A 721 32.50 7.47 -15.70
CA THR A 721 33.24 8.74 -15.47
C THR A 721 33.88 8.84 -14.08
N PHE A 722 33.77 7.81 -13.24
CA PHE A 722 34.33 7.76 -11.88
C PHE A 722 35.33 6.59 -11.67
N LEU A 723 36.00 6.59 -10.51
CA LEU A 723 37.15 5.74 -10.12
C LEU A 723 36.95 4.23 -10.34
N MET A 724 35.70 3.80 -10.47
CA MET A 724 35.32 2.41 -10.67
C MET A 724 35.80 1.85 -12.00
N ALA A 725 35.71 2.64 -13.05
CA ALA A 725 36.30 2.29 -14.32
C ALA A 725 37.84 2.40 -14.22
N ALA A 726 38.38 3.38 -13.47
CA ALA A 726 39.82 3.50 -13.25
C ALA A 726 40.45 2.26 -12.58
N ASN A 727 39.76 1.62 -11.63
CA ASN A 727 40.16 0.34 -11.03
C ASN A 727 40.16 -0.83 -12.03
N ARG A 728 39.63 -0.61 -13.24
CA ARG A 728 39.48 -1.58 -14.33
C ARG A 728 40.35 -1.21 -15.55
N GLY A 729 41.36 -0.35 -15.39
CA GLY A 729 42.24 0.08 -16.47
C GLY A 729 41.67 1.19 -17.37
N TRP A 730 40.54 1.79 -17.00
CA TRP A 730 39.92 2.87 -17.76
C TRP A 730 40.47 4.25 -17.38
N ASP A 731 40.84 5.07 -18.36
CA ASP A 731 41.20 6.45 -18.08
C ASP A 731 39.95 7.32 -17.87
N SER A 732 39.51 7.36 -16.62
CA SER A 732 38.34 8.15 -16.20
C SER A 732 38.58 9.66 -16.32
N ASN A 733 39.84 10.13 -16.27
CA ASN A 733 40.16 11.56 -16.40
C ASN A 733 39.94 12.03 -17.83
N THR A 734 40.54 11.35 -18.79
CA THR A 734 40.34 11.62 -20.23
C THR A 734 38.87 11.48 -20.60
N THR A 735 38.19 10.48 -20.04
CA THR A 735 36.76 10.24 -20.22
C THR A 735 35.91 11.43 -19.73
N ARG A 736 36.17 11.98 -18.54
CA ARG A 736 35.46 13.17 -18.03
C ARG A 736 35.67 14.41 -18.90
N THR A 737 36.89 14.61 -19.40
CA THR A 737 37.21 15.76 -20.26
C THR A 737 36.50 15.68 -21.62
N ASN A 738 36.24 14.47 -22.12
CA ASN A 738 35.72 14.23 -23.46
C ASN A 738 34.24 13.80 -23.52
N ILE A 739 33.58 13.59 -22.38
CA ILE A 739 32.16 13.27 -22.32
C ILE A 739 31.39 14.48 -21.80
N PRO A 740 30.41 14.99 -22.57
CA PRO A 740 29.64 16.14 -22.18
C PRO A 740 28.45 15.71 -21.29
N LEU A 741 28.67 14.90 -20.24
CA LEU A 741 27.59 14.40 -19.36
C LEU A 741 26.83 15.57 -18.72
N VAL A 742 27.56 16.56 -18.23
CA VAL A 742 26.98 17.80 -17.67
C VAL A 742 26.10 18.52 -18.69
N MET A 743 26.56 18.61 -19.94
CA MET A 743 25.81 19.21 -21.04
C MET A 743 24.53 18.41 -21.36
N TYR A 744 24.61 17.07 -21.38
CA TYR A 744 23.43 16.22 -21.60
C TYR A 744 22.39 16.44 -20.49
N LEU A 745 22.82 16.47 -19.23
CA LEU A 745 21.95 16.76 -18.09
C LEU A 745 21.34 18.17 -18.17
N ASP A 746 22.12 19.18 -18.57
CA ASP A 746 21.64 20.55 -18.75
C ASP A 746 20.61 20.67 -19.88
N CYS A 747 20.88 20.08 -21.04
CA CYS A 747 19.96 20.05 -22.17
C CYS A 747 18.63 19.39 -21.79
N LEU A 748 18.68 18.27 -21.07
CA LEU A 748 17.47 17.59 -20.58
C LEU A 748 16.71 18.44 -19.56
N CYS A 749 17.41 19.02 -18.58
CA CYS A 749 16.79 19.93 -17.60
C CYS A 749 16.10 21.12 -18.29
N TYR A 750 16.76 21.71 -19.30
CA TYR A 750 16.18 22.81 -20.07
C TYR A 750 14.90 22.39 -20.80
N ARG A 751 14.93 21.27 -21.52
CA ARG A 751 13.75 20.74 -22.23
C ARG A 751 12.60 20.42 -21.28
N PHE A 752 12.88 19.79 -20.14
CA PHE A 752 11.85 19.49 -19.15
C PHE A 752 11.25 20.75 -18.52
N GLN A 753 12.08 21.75 -18.21
CA GLN A 753 11.61 23.03 -17.70
C GLN A 753 10.71 23.76 -18.70
N HIS A 754 11.03 23.68 -19.99
CA HIS A 754 10.25 24.33 -21.05
C HIS A 754 8.88 23.65 -21.27
N LEU A 755 8.85 22.32 -21.19
CA LEU A 755 7.63 21.52 -21.42
C LEU A 755 6.74 21.38 -20.18
N SER A 756 7.30 21.61 -18.99
CA SER A 756 6.58 21.52 -17.72
C SER A 756 5.48 22.58 -17.63
N SER A 757 4.29 22.15 -17.22
CA SER A 757 3.18 23.03 -16.84
C SER A 757 3.42 23.76 -15.52
N THR A 758 4.36 23.25 -14.72
CA THR A 758 4.73 23.79 -13.41
C THR A 758 5.69 24.96 -13.58
N LYS A 759 5.18 26.18 -13.42
CA LYS A 759 6.00 27.41 -13.53
C LYS A 759 6.73 27.68 -12.21
N THR A 760 8.02 28.00 -12.31
CA THR A 760 8.79 28.60 -11.21
C THR A 760 8.62 30.13 -11.28
N SER A 761 7.70 30.71 -10.50
CA SER A 761 7.70 32.16 -10.28
C SER A 761 8.96 32.54 -9.50
N SER A 762 9.70 33.53 -9.97
CA SER A 762 10.94 34.02 -9.34
C SER A 762 10.73 34.67 -7.96
N GLU A 763 9.49 34.73 -7.47
CA GLU A 763 9.10 35.43 -6.24
C GLU A 763 8.49 34.51 -5.17
N ASP A 764 8.21 33.23 -5.46
CA ASP A 764 7.68 32.28 -4.47
C ASP A 764 8.79 31.35 -3.96
N VAL A 765 9.10 31.49 -2.66
CA VAL A 765 10.09 30.68 -1.92
C VAL A 765 9.56 29.27 -1.62
N ASN A 766 8.31 28.96 -1.95
CA ASN A 766 7.66 27.68 -1.63
C ASN A 766 7.63 26.72 -2.83
N HIS A 767 7.90 25.44 -2.58
CA HIS A 767 7.78 24.39 -3.60
C HIS A 767 6.35 24.26 -4.15
N PRO A 768 6.19 23.97 -5.46
CA PRO A 768 4.87 23.78 -6.07
C PRO A 768 4.16 22.59 -5.43
N ARG A 769 2.89 22.79 -5.04
CA ARG A 769 2.10 21.81 -4.28
C ARG A 769 1.88 20.49 -5.05
N ASN A 770 1.69 20.57 -6.37
CA ASN A 770 1.47 19.44 -7.28
C ASN A 770 2.31 19.61 -8.57
N PRO A 771 3.61 19.30 -8.55
CA PRO A 771 4.48 19.44 -9.71
C PRO A 771 4.23 18.34 -10.75
N ASP A 772 4.27 18.65 -12.04
CA ASP A 772 4.20 17.61 -13.09
C ASP A 772 5.47 16.75 -13.19
N VAL A 773 5.36 15.61 -13.86
CA VAL A 773 6.45 14.62 -14.01
C VAL A 773 7.73 15.21 -14.63
N LEU A 774 7.60 16.18 -15.54
CA LEU A 774 8.74 16.84 -16.17
C LEU A 774 9.48 17.73 -15.17
N TYR A 775 8.75 18.47 -14.32
CA TYR A 775 9.33 19.23 -13.23
C TYR A 775 10.13 18.32 -12.28
N VAL A 776 9.55 17.19 -11.89
CA VAL A 776 10.20 16.21 -11.01
C VAL A 776 11.49 15.69 -11.65
N PHE A 777 11.44 15.22 -12.90
CA PHE A 777 12.61 14.74 -13.61
C PHE A 777 13.70 15.80 -13.80
N LYS A 778 13.32 17.06 -14.04
CA LYS A 778 14.26 18.18 -14.06
C LYS A 778 14.98 18.31 -12.72
N MET A 779 14.25 18.30 -11.60
CA MET A 779 14.84 18.41 -10.26
C MET A 779 15.81 17.25 -9.97
N LEU A 780 15.43 16.04 -10.36
CA LEU A 780 16.26 14.84 -10.20
C LEU A 780 17.56 14.95 -11.00
N LEU A 781 17.48 15.25 -12.31
CA LEU A 781 18.67 15.39 -13.14
C LEU A 781 19.57 16.55 -12.69
N ALA A 782 18.98 17.67 -12.23
CA ALA A 782 19.74 18.78 -11.64
C ALA A 782 20.50 18.35 -10.36
N SER A 783 19.88 17.50 -9.54
CA SER A 783 20.50 16.91 -8.36
C SER A 783 21.67 15.99 -8.74
N VAL A 784 21.46 15.10 -9.72
CA VAL A 784 22.52 14.22 -10.26
C VAL A 784 23.70 15.03 -10.78
N LYS A 785 23.43 16.08 -11.55
CA LYS A 785 24.44 17.00 -12.08
C LYS A 785 25.27 17.61 -10.95
N LYS A 786 24.61 18.17 -9.93
CA LYS A 786 25.27 18.84 -8.81
C LYS A 786 26.20 17.90 -8.02
N SER A 787 25.73 16.69 -7.76
CA SER A 787 26.52 15.66 -7.08
C SER A 787 27.69 15.19 -7.93
N TYR A 788 27.48 15.02 -9.25
CA TYR A 788 28.54 14.73 -10.20
C TYR A 788 29.64 15.80 -10.15
N GLU A 789 29.29 17.07 -10.30
CA GLU A 789 30.23 18.20 -10.28
C GLU A 789 31.01 18.28 -8.96
N ARG A 790 30.31 18.13 -7.82
CA ARG A 790 30.93 18.11 -6.48
C ARG A 790 31.97 17.00 -6.36
N ARG A 791 31.65 15.79 -6.82
CA ARG A 791 32.58 14.64 -6.77
C ARG A 791 33.77 14.84 -7.67
N VAL A 792 33.56 15.37 -8.88
CA VAL A 792 34.66 15.70 -9.80
C VAL A 792 35.60 16.73 -9.17
N ALA A 793 35.06 17.78 -8.52
CA ALA A 793 35.86 18.79 -7.83
C ALA A 793 36.70 18.23 -6.66
N ASN A 794 36.23 17.16 -6.01
CA ASN A 794 36.92 16.51 -4.89
C ASN A 794 38.04 15.53 -5.33
N ILE A 795 38.18 15.24 -6.64
CA ILE A 795 39.23 14.36 -7.14
C ILE A 795 40.54 15.16 -7.27
N LYS A 796 41.51 14.88 -6.38
CA LYS A 796 42.82 15.56 -6.39
C LYS A 796 43.65 15.16 -7.63
N PRO A 797 44.29 16.12 -8.34
CA PRO A 797 45.02 15.83 -9.58
C PRO A 797 46.27 14.94 -9.48
N GLU A 798 46.88 14.80 -8.29
CA GLU A 798 48.28 14.30 -8.18
C GLU A 798 48.46 12.96 -7.45
N SER A 799 47.40 12.19 -7.17
CA SER A 799 47.53 10.89 -6.48
C SER A 799 46.84 9.75 -7.23
N PHE A 800 47.34 9.44 -8.43
CA PHE A 800 46.94 8.26 -9.21
C PHE A 800 48.07 7.22 -9.27
N VAL A 801 48.54 6.79 -8.10
CA VAL A 801 49.04 5.43 -7.91
C VAL A 801 48.16 4.83 -6.82
N VAL A 802 47.14 4.10 -7.24
CA VAL A 802 46.13 3.56 -6.34
C VAL A 802 46.75 2.39 -5.57
N GLN A 803 47.05 2.57 -4.28
CA GLN A 803 47.15 1.43 -3.38
C GLN A 803 45.74 0.78 -3.30
N PRO A 804 45.61 -0.54 -3.50
CA PRO A 804 44.32 -1.22 -3.64
C PRO A 804 43.33 -0.94 -2.49
N GLY A 805 43.82 -0.66 -1.29
CA GLY A 805 42.98 -0.30 -0.12
C GLY A 805 42.34 1.10 -0.15
N LYS A 806 42.94 2.10 -0.83
CA LYS A 806 42.38 3.47 -0.92
C LYS A 806 41.34 3.62 -2.02
N ALA A 807 41.43 2.80 -3.08
CA ALA A 807 40.45 2.76 -4.17
C ALA A 807 39.05 2.39 -3.68
N ALA A 808 38.97 1.43 -2.76
CA ALA A 808 37.73 1.04 -2.11
C ALA A 808 37.07 2.24 -1.41
N SER A 809 37.84 3.09 -0.71
CA SER A 809 37.30 4.25 0.02
C SER A 809 36.71 5.37 -0.85
N ILE A 810 37.26 5.59 -2.04
CA ILE A 810 36.78 6.63 -2.96
C ILE A 810 35.67 6.06 -3.87
N ALA A 811 35.73 4.77 -4.22
CA ALA A 811 34.61 4.04 -4.84
C ALA A 811 33.43 3.80 -3.88
N MET A 812 33.65 3.95 -2.56
CA MET A 812 32.62 3.97 -1.51
C MET A 812 31.84 5.31 -1.45
N GLY A 813 32.20 6.30 -2.27
CA GLY A 813 31.33 7.46 -2.50
C GLY A 813 30.03 7.00 -3.17
N HIS A 814 28.87 7.34 -2.61
CA HIS A 814 27.54 6.81 -2.97
C HIS A 814 27.21 6.95 -4.46
N CYS A 815 26.08 6.46 -4.99
CA CYS A 815 25.70 6.87 -6.35
C CYS A 815 25.60 8.43 -6.42
N PRO A 816 25.97 9.12 -7.52
CA PRO A 816 25.73 10.56 -7.61
C PRO A 816 24.25 10.92 -7.48
N ILE A 817 23.37 10.00 -7.88
CA ILE A 817 21.92 10.02 -7.63
C ILE A 817 21.59 10.01 -6.12
N MET A 818 22.48 9.49 -5.28
CA MET A 818 22.28 9.15 -3.86
C MET A 818 23.37 9.75 -2.96
N ASP A 819 23.86 10.95 -3.27
CA ASP A 819 24.84 11.64 -2.42
C ASP A 819 24.16 12.18 -1.16
N PRO A 820 24.54 11.73 0.06
CA PRO A 820 23.96 12.23 1.31
C PRO A 820 24.19 13.72 1.53
N SER A 821 25.16 14.36 0.86
CA SER A 821 25.35 15.82 0.88
C SER A 821 24.47 16.58 -0.13
N LEU A 822 23.67 15.85 -0.92
CA LEU A 822 22.46 16.38 -1.56
C LEU A 822 21.26 16.38 -0.60
N SER A 823 21.35 15.73 0.57
CA SER A 823 20.31 15.86 1.60
C SER A 823 20.07 17.33 1.91
N ALA A 824 21.07 18.20 1.99
CA ALA A 824 20.84 19.64 2.19
C ALA A 824 20.07 20.36 1.05
N TYR A 825 19.95 19.75 -0.12
CA TYR A 825 19.14 20.22 -1.26
C TYR A 825 17.87 19.39 -1.48
N LEU A 826 17.68 18.35 -0.66
CA LEU A 826 16.49 17.50 -0.56
C LEU A 826 15.80 17.62 0.83
N ASN A 827 16.46 18.34 1.75
CA ASN A 827 16.19 18.62 3.17
C ASN A 827 16.80 20.01 3.47
N SER A 828 16.12 21.07 3.02
CA SER A 828 16.09 22.30 3.81
C SER A 828 15.14 22.06 4.99
N PRO A 829 15.30 22.68 6.18
CA PRO A 829 14.40 22.48 7.33
C PRO A 829 12.94 22.92 7.11
N LYS A 830 12.59 23.35 5.89
CA LYS A 830 11.21 23.62 5.45
C LYS A 830 10.79 22.87 4.18
N ASP A 831 11.67 22.02 3.65
CA ASP A 831 11.42 21.19 2.45
C ASP A 831 11.96 19.78 2.71
N SER A 832 11.30 19.07 3.62
CA SER A 832 11.45 17.62 3.80
C SER A 832 10.22 16.96 3.18
N THR A 833 10.37 16.47 1.95
CA THR A 833 9.50 15.41 1.39
C THR A 833 10.16 14.03 1.47
N TYR A 834 11.32 13.93 2.13
CA TYR A 834 12.00 12.68 2.42
C TYR A 834 12.15 12.50 3.93
N GLY A 835 11.28 11.70 4.51
CA GLY A 835 11.42 11.21 5.88
C GLY A 835 12.51 10.14 5.94
N GLY A 836 13.70 10.53 6.39
CA GLY A 836 14.78 9.62 6.74
C GLY A 836 15.76 10.31 7.66
N SER A 837 15.64 10.09 8.97
CA SER A 837 16.64 10.51 9.95
C SER A 837 17.30 9.27 10.54
N SER A 838 18.51 8.98 10.07
CA SER A 838 19.58 8.46 10.90
C SER A 838 20.48 9.64 11.32
N ASP A 839 20.40 9.99 12.61
CA ASP A 839 21.47 10.40 13.55
C ASP A 839 22.42 11.58 13.22
N LEU A 840 22.89 12.45 14.12
CA LEU A 840 22.84 12.63 15.60
C LEU A 840 23.48 14.01 15.91
N ASN A 841 23.04 14.63 17.01
CA ASN A 841 23.80 15.51 17.92
C ASN A 841 24.44 16.84 17.46
N GLU A 842 24.18 17.84 18.33
CA GLU A 842 24.93 19.04 18.69
C GLU A 842 24.42 20.43 18.23
N ILE A 843 23.96 21.17 19.27
CA ILE A 843 23.91 22.63 19.48
C ILE A 843 22.55 23.32 19.28
N GLY A 844 21.91 23.65 20.42
CA GLY A 844 21.50 25.02 20.73
C GLY A 844 20.01 25.37 20.60
N ALA A 845 19.39 25.61 21.75
CA ALA A 845 18.04 26.14 21.98
C ALA A 845 17.53 27.22 20.99
N SER A 846 16.29 27.06 20.50
CA SER A 846 15.10 27.91 20.81
C SER A 846 14.07 27.90 19.68
N GLU A 847 12.80 27.68 20.04
CA GLU A 847 11.52 28.11 19.41
C GLU A 847 11.42 28.19 17.87
N TYR A 848 10.49 27.45 17.24
CA TYR A 848 9.45 27.99 16.32
C TYR A 848 8.43 26.90 15.88
N GLN A 849 7.22 27.38 15.58
CA GLN A 849 5.93 26.70 15.46
C GLN A 849 5.63 26.01 14.09
N THR A 850 4.79 24.96 14.15
CA THR A 850 3.70 24.51 13.23
C THR A 850 3.86 24.46 11.70
N SER A 851 3.61 23.29 11.08
CA SER A 851 2.54 23.07 10.06
C SER A 851 2.49 21.64 9.49
N THR A 852 1.28 21.08 9.42
CA THR A 852 0.81 19.85 8.75
C THR A 852 0.74 19.97 7.21
N THR A 853 1.26 19.01 6.41
CA THR A 853 0.77 18.63 5.03
C THR A 853 1.61 17.52 4.35
N GLY A 854 0.95 16.43 3.90
CA GLY A 854 1.12 15.69 2.62
C GLY A 854 2.46 15.05 2.22
N THR A 855 2.53 13.71 2.21
CA THR A 855 3.60 12.95 1.53
C THR A 855 3.32 12.85 0.02
N PRO A 856 4.27 13.15 -0.89
CA PRO A 856 3.97 13.31 -2.32
C PRO A 856 4.02 11.98 -3.11
N LEU A 857 3.12 11.91 -4.10
CA LEU A 857 2.93 10.91 -5.19
C LEU A 857 4.19 10.44 -5.95
N TYR A 858 5.37 11.01 -5.66
CA TYR A 858 6.59 10.88 -6.45
C TYR A 858 7.70 10.05 -5.79
N HIS A 859 7.55 9.69 -4.51
CA HIS A 859 8.48 8.80 -3.82
C HIS A 859 8.55 7.43 -4.52
N ASP A 860 7.40 6.91 -4.92
CA ASP A 860 7.26 5.60 -5.56
C ASP A 860 7.60 5.66 -7.04
N LEU A 861 7.34 6.78 -7.73
CA LEU A 861 7.82 7.03 -9.09
C LEU A 861 9.36 6.96 -9.12
N TRP A 862 10.03 7.60 -8.15
CA TRP A 862 11.49 7.59 -8.02
C TRP A 862 12.02 6.22 -7.59
N ALA A 863 11.44 5.54 -6.60
CA ALA A 863 11.85 4.20 -6.20
C ALA A 863 11.65 3.17 -7.34
N THR A 864 10.55 3.29 -8.09
CA THR A 864 10.25 2.50 -9.29
C THR A 864 11.27 2.76 -10.41
N MET A 865 11.64 4.02 -10.65
CA MET A 865 12.50 4.42 -11.76
C MET A 865 13.99 4.39 -11.46
N THR A 866 14.38 4.43 -10.19
CA THR A 866 15.75 4.17 -9.71
C THR A 866 15.94 2.73 -9.28
N CYS A 867 14.98 1.86 -9.55
CA CYS A 867 15.14 0.43 -9.37
C CYS A 867 15.44 0.05 -7.90
N ASN A 868 14.86 0.74 -6.92
CA ASN A 868 15.08 0.52 -5.48
C ASN A 868 16.55 0.68 -5.00
N TRP A 869 17.38 1.46 -5.73
CA TRP A 869 18.78 1.70 -5.36
C TRP A 869 18.99 2.46 -4.05
N ALA A 870 17.92 2.97 -3.42
CA ALA A 870 17.94 3.58 -2.09
C ALA A 870 18.15 2.58 -0.94
N GLY A 871 17.91 1.28 -1.17
CA GLY A 871 18.09 0.24 -0.17
C GLY A 871 19.53 -0.28 -0.01
N GLU A 872 20.50 0.18 -0.80
CA GLU A 872 21.89 -0.31 -0.76
C GLU A 872 22.82 0.44 0.22
N ILE A 873 22.28 0.96 1.34
CA ILE A 873 23.04 1.70 2.37
C ILE A 873 23.99 0.78 3.15
#